data_AF-A0AAN6VUW5-F1
#
_entry.id   AF-A0AAN6VUW5-F1
#
_cell.length_a   1.000
_cell.length_b   1.000
_cell.length_c   1.000
_cell.angle_alpha   90.00
_cell.angle_beta   90.00
_cell.angle_gamma   90.00
#
_symmetry.space_group_name_H-M   'P 1'
#
loop_
_entity.id
_entity.type
_entity.pdbx_description
1 polymer ?
#
loop_
_entity_poly.entity_id
_entity_poly.type
_entity_poly.pdbx_seq_one_letter_code
_entity_poly.pdbx_strand_id
1 'polypeptide(L)'
;MPFGQLVVGSPGVGKSTYCDGMHQFMGAIGRQCSVVNLDPANDRTNYPCALDIRSLVTLEEIMSDDRLGPNGGILYALEELEHNIEWLENGLKELGDDYILFDCPGQVELYTHHTSLRNIFYRLQKLGYRLVAVHLSDCFCLTQPSLYISNIILALRAMLQMDLPHVNVLTKIDKISSYDPLPFNLDYYTEVQDLSYLTPSLEAESAMRSEKFGRLNQAIADLVEQFGLVNFEVLAVENKKSVMHLLRVIDRAGGYAFGSAEGANDMVWQVAMRNESSMTDVQDIQERWIDNKEFYDEEERKEEEEQQKLREAQAEAAAEASGTEPFAWPGGTSLGWKSLGKEHFIGPLKAAILVVSTTAANDPSTDATDAALRDVFEQDGGGRWDVVETKIIMLWADAANAVNLVITTGGTGFAVADHTPEAVSVLLHKQAPGLVHGMLASSLAVTPFAMMSRPVAGVRNQTVIITLPGSPKGARENLQAVLKTLPHACLQAAGADSRALHSGGVKKLEQEAGVTSGAQQPHTHHHHHHHSHSHSHGHGHGTLTRHTNPATHPAKSNDPTLGPSRRHRESPYPMLSVADALSLITQHTPTTPALTTTRVSPALTNSVLAEDVHALENVPAFRASIVDGYAVAVPPAGGNMRGIYPVVAVSHASPASPEGTAAAVVLKEGEIARITTGAPLPAGATAVIMVEDTVLVSKSADGREEKEVEILAEGLVCAGENIREVGSDVEKGVRVLEKGEQVTAVGGEVGLLASVGVAEVKVWRRPVVGVLSTGDEIVEHDREGALRLGEVRDTNRPGLIAAARDSGYEVVDLGIASDRPASLEETLRDALRRVDLVITTGGVSMGELDLLKPTIERSLGGTIHFGRVSMKPGKPTTFATVPVKNDAGERVSKVIFSLPGNPASALVTFHLFVLPSLHQMSGISPPGLPRVPVVLTHDFPLDKSRPEYHRAIVSVDRDGVLSATSTGGQRSSKVGSLKGANALLCMPSGPEPLRKGAKVEALLMGNLRSDV
;
A
#
# COMPACT_ATOMS: atom_id res chain seq x y z
N MET A 1 31.09 12.01 21.02
CA MET A 1 30.94 12.75 19.73
C MET A 1 29.55 13.35 19.75
N PRO A 2 29.41 14.68 19.74
CA PRO A 2 28.11 15.31 19.93
C PRO A 2 27.27 15.28 18.65
N PHE A 3 25.96 15.11 18.82
CA PHE A 3 24.99 15.04 17.74
C PHE A 3 23.96 16.16 17.88
N GLY A 4 23.37 16.60 16.78
CA GLY A 4 22.29 17.58 16.88
C GLY A 4 21.37 17.67 15.67
N GLN A 5 20.21 18.26 15.89
CA GLN A 5 19.18 18.53 14.89
C GLN A 5 19.08 20.02 14.64
N LEU A 6 19.06 20.39 13.37
CA LEU A 6 18.86 21.75 12.92
C LEU A 6 17.42 21.87 12.43
N VAL A 7 16.56 22.45 13.27
CA VAL A 7 15.13 22.49 13.00
C VAL A 7 14.83 23.74 12.18
N VAL A 8 14.63 23.55 10.88
CA VAL A 8 14.39 24.62 9.90
C VAL A 8 12.99 24.48 9.28
N GLY A 9 12.49 25.55 8.68
CA GLY A 9 11.16 25.57 8.06
C GLY A 9 10.47 26.92 8.23
N SER A 10 9.44 27.16 7.41
CA SER A 10 8.79 28.46 7.34
C SER A 10 8.10 28.85 8.67
N PRO A 11 7.69 30.11 8.86
CA PRO A 11 6.98 30.50 10.08
C PRO A 11 5.68 29.70 10.24
N GLY A 12 5.38 29.26 11.47
CA GLY A 12 4.12 28.56 11.78
C GLY A 12 4.09 27.04 11.54
N VAL A 13 5.14 26.43 10.98
CA VAL A 13 5.22 24.97 10.76
C VAL A 13 5.40 24.15 12.04
N GLY A 14 5.66 24.80 13.17
CA GLY A 14 5.77 24.17 14.49
C GLY A 14 7.19 23.83 14.95
N LYS A 15 8.22 24.61 14.56
CA LYS A 15 9.63 24.38 14.95
C LYS A 15 9.85 24.32 16.47
N SER A 16 9.39 25.32 17.21
CA SER A 16 9.52 25.34 18.67
C SER A 16 8.68 24.25 19.35
N THR A 17 7.51 23.92 18.78
CA THR A 17 6.68 22.79 19.24
C THR A 17 7.38 21.45 19.02
N TYR A 18 8.05 21.29 17.88
CA TYR A 18 8.87 20.11 17.59
C TYR A 18 10.03 20.01 18.58
N CYS A 19 10.75 21.11 18.83
CA CYS A 19 11.87 21.11 19.77
C CYS A 19 11.42 20.74 21.18
N ASP A 20 10.29 21.28 21.65
CA ASP A 20 9.71 20.94 22.95
C ASP A 20 9.26 19.47 23.02
N GLY A 21 8.48 19.00 22.03
CA GLY A 21 8.00 17.61 21.99
C GLY A 21 9.14 16.59 21.87
N MET A 22 10.16 16.88 21.06
CA MET A 22 11.34 16.02 20.91
C MET A 22 12.21 16.04 22.18
N HIS A 23 12.40 17.19 22.81
CA HIS A 23 13.10 17.31 24.10
C HIS A 23 12.41 16.48 25.19
N GLN A 24 11.08 16.61 25.33
CA GLN A 24 10.28 15.82 26.28
C GLN A 24 10.38 14.32 25.97
N PHE A 25 10.28 13.93 24.70
CA PHE A 25 10.36 12.53 24.29
C PHE A 25 11.75 11.92 24.54
N MET A 26 12.82 12.64 24.18
CA MET A 26 14.20 12.22 24.45
C MET A 26 14.45 12.07 25.96
N GLY A 27 13.98 13.03 26.76
CA GLY A 27 14.02 12.93 28.22
C GLY A 27 13.28 11.70 28.76
N ALA A 28 12.10 11.40 28.22
CA ALA A 28 11.29 10.26 28.63
C ALA A 28 11.94 8.90 28.31
N ILE A 29 12.74 8.81 27.25
CA ILE A 29 13.52 7.61 26.91
C ILE A 29 14.91 7.57 27.58
N GLY A 30 15.24 8.57 28.40
CA GLY A 30 16.50 8.64 29.15
C GLY A 30 17.68 9.23 28.39
N ARG A 31 17.44 9.87 27.23
CA ARG A 31 18.48 10.53 26.42
C ARG A 31 18.61 12.00 26.83
N GLN A 32 19.79 12.39 27.29
CA GLN A 32 20.08 13.79 27.63
C GLN A 32 20.05 14.65 26.38
N CYS A 33 19.29 15.74 26.44
CA CYS A 33 19.01 16.61 25.32
C CYS A 33 18.91 18.06 25.79
N SER A 34 19.61 18.96 25.10
CA SER A 34 19.60 20.40 25.37
C SER A 34 19.08 21.16 24.15
N VAL A 35 18.25 22.18 24.37
CA VAL A 35 17.67 23.00 23.28
C VAL A 35 18.35 24.37 23.23
N VAL A 36 18.81 24.75 22.04
CA VAL A 36 19.45 26.03 21.74
C VAL A 36 18.51 26.86 20.88
N ASN A 37 18.07 28.02 21.37
CA ASN A 37 17.25 28.96 20.63
C ASN A 37 18.13 29.86 19.77
N LEU A 38 18.05 29.70 18.45
CA LEU A 38 18.69 30.57 17.46
C LEU A 38 17.69 31.53 16.80
N ASP A 39 16.42 31.51 17.18
CA ASP A 39 15.40 32.44 16.69
C ASP A 39 15.31 33.68 17.59
N PRO A 40 15.85 34.85 17.17
CA PRO A 40 15.78 36.07 17.97
C PRO A 40 14.36 36.63 18.07
N ALA A 41 13.42 36.19 17.22
CA ALA A 41 12.01 36.57 17.28
C ALA A 41 11.20 35.67 18.22
N ASN A 42 11.78 34.58 18.74
CA ASN A 42 11.13 33.68 19.66
C ASN A 42 11.33 34.16 21.11
N ASP A 43 10.45 35.05 21.56
CA ASP A 43 10.57 35.68 22.87
C ASP A 43 10.10 34.77 24.03
N ARG A 44 9.34 33.71 23.72
CA ARG A 44 8.71 32.79 24.66
C ARG A 44 8.87 31.34 24.22
N THR A 45 9.90 30.67 24.73
CA THR A 45 10.12 29.23 24.50
C THR A 45 9.26 28.40 25.47
N ASN A 46 8.67 27.30 24.99
CA ASN A 46 7.95 26.33 25.83
C ASN A 46 8.88 25.25 26.42
N TYR A 47 10.14 25.24 26.01
CA TYR A 47 11.18 24.32 26.45
C TYR A 47 12.21 25.03 27.33
N PRO A 48 12.94 24.30 28.19
CA PRO A 48 14.10 24.84 28.90
C PRO A 48 15.21 25.18 27.89
N CYS A 49 15.45 26.47 27.70
CA CYS A 49 16.45 26.98 26.77
C CYS A 49 17.84 26.93 27.41
N ALA A 50 18.76 26.15 26.84
CA ALA A 50 20.13 26.00 27.33
C ALA A 50 21.03 27.17 26.87
N LEU A 51 20.84 27.65 25.64
CA LEU A 51 21.50 28.82 25.07
C LEU A 51 20.49 29.60 24.24
N ASP A 52 20.47 30.92 24.41
CA ASP A 52 19.53 31.80 23.73
C ASP A 52 20.27 32.93 23.00
N ILE A 53 20.11 33.01 21.68
CA ILE A 53 20.72 34.06 20.85
C ILE A 53 20.36 35.47 21.35
N ARG A 54 19.22 35.64 22.02
CA ARG A 54 18.79 36.92 22.60
C ARG A 54 19.71 37.44 23.70
N SER A 55 20.54 36.57 24.28
CA SER A 55 21.59 37.00 25.23
C SER A 55 22.81 37.62 24.55
N LEU A 56 22.97 37.40 23.23
CA LEU A 56 23.97 38.04 22.40
C LEU A 56 23.41 39.31 21.74
N VAL A 57 22.24 39.20 21.10
CA VAL A 57 21.60 40.31 20.39
C VAL A 57 20.08 40.13 20.34
N THR A 58 19.32 41.19 20.61
CA THR A 58 17.85 41.15 20.51
C THR A 58 17.35 41.74 19.19
N LEU A 59 16.18 41.27 18.72
CA LEU A 59 15.61 41.73 17.46
C LEU A 59 15.20 43.21 17.54
N GLU A 60 14.69 43.65 18.70
CA GLU A 60 14.27 45.03 18.93
C GLU A 60 15.44 46.02 18.83
N GLU A 61 16.61 45.67 19.38
CA GLU A 61 17.83 46.49 19.34
C GLU A 61 18.33 46.67 17.90
N ILE A 62 18.38 45.59 17.11
CA ILE A 62 18.79 45.64 15.71
C ILE A 62 17.83 46.52 14.89
N MET A 63 16.52 46.33 15.08
CA MET A 63 15.52 47.10 14.36
C MET A 63 15.59 48.61 14.69
N SER A 64 15.91 48.96 15.94
CA SER A 64 16.04 50.37 16.34
C SER A 64 17.33 51.01 15.82
N ASP A 65 18.45 50.30 15.94
CA ASP A 65 19.78 50.87 15.71
C ASP A 65 20.08 51.00 14.21
N ASP A 66 19.71 49.98 13.42
CA ASP A 66 19.98 49.93 11.98
C ASP A 66 18.78 50.30 11.10
N ARG A 67 17.62 50.63 11.71
CA ARG A 67 16.36 50.96 11.03
C ARG A 67 15.90 49.86 10.06
N LEU A 68 16.15 48.60 10.42
CA LEU A 68 15.74 47.44 9.65
C LEU A 68 14.31 47.01 10.00
N GLY A 69 13.61 46.41 9.03
CA GLY A 69 12.37 45.70 9.31
C GLY A 69 12.61 44.32 9.94
N PRO A 70 11.58 43.63 10.45
CA PRO A 70 11.74 42.36 11.19
C PRO A 70 12.55 41.28 10.46
N ASN A 71 12.32 41.09 9.15
CA ASN A 71 13.07 40.11 8.36
C ASN A 71 14.55 40.51 8.19
N GLY A 72 14.82 41.81 8.01
CA GLY A 72 16.19 42.32 7.94
C GLY A 72 16.91 42.22 9.28
N GLY A 73 16.19 42.45 10.39
CA GLY A 73 16.72 42.30 11.74
C GLY A 73 17.10 40.86 12.07
N ILE A 74 16.32 39.88 11.63
CA ILE A 74 16.62 38.46 11.86
C ILE A 74 17.83 38.01 11.03
N LEU A 75 17.95 38.46 9.78
CA LEU A 75 19.15 38.20 8.96
C LEU A 75 20.40 38.78 9.63
N TYR A 76 20.33 40.03 10.07
CA TYR A 76 21.43 40.71 10.77
C TYR A 76 21.79 40.02 12.09
N ALA A 77 20.80 39.56 12.87
CA ALA A 77 21.07 38.81 14.11
C ALA A 77 21.90 37.54 13.86
N LEU A 78 21.64 36.84 12.75
CA LEU A 78 22.37 35.63 12.38
C LEU A 78 23.75 35.96 11.77
N GLU A 79 23.91 37.10 11.10
CA GLU A 79 25.23 37.63 10.70
C GLU A 79 26.07 38.01 11.93
N GLU A 80 25.47 38.62 12.94
CA GLU A 80 26.12 38.97 14.19
C GLU A 80 26.53 37.72 14.98
N LEU A 81 25.67 36.70 15.02
CA LEU A 81 26.02 35.39 15.59
C LEU A 81 27.17 34.72 14.81
N GLU A 82 27.17 34.81 13.48
CA GLU A 82 28.26 34.29 12.66
C GLU A 82 29.58 35.02 12.95
N HIS A 83 29.55 36.34 13.11
CA HIS A 83 30.71 37.15 13.47
C HIS A 83 31.25 36.80 14.87
N ASN A 84 30.33 36.53 15.81
CA ASN A 84 30.62 36.19 17.20
C ASN A 84 30.47 34.69 17.48
N ILE A 85 30.83 33.83 16.52
CA ILE A 85 30.61 32.37 16.60
C ILE A 85 31.21 31.74 17.86
N GLU A 86 32.31 32.30 18.39
CA GLU A 86 32.96 31.85 19.63
C GLU A 86 32.01 31.82 20.83
N TRP A 87 31.00 32.71 20.88
CA TRP A 87 29.96 32.70 21.92
C TRP A 87 29.18 31.37 21.88
N LEU A 88 28.74 30.96 20.70
CA LEU A 88 28.03 29.70 20.51
C LEU A 88 28.95 28.50 20.76
N GLU A 89 30.20 28.53 20.27
CA GLU A 89 31.16 27.45 20.50
C GLU A 89 31.46 27.23 21.99
N ASN A 90 31.54 28.31 22.77
CA ASN A 90 31.81 28.23 24.20
C ASN A 90 30.58 27.78 24.98
N GLY A 91 29.40 28.31 24.66
CA GLY A 91 28.15 27.84 25.27
C GLY A 91 27.91 26.36 25.02
N LEU A 92 28.15 25.88 23.79
CA LEU A 92 27.97 24.46 23.45
C LEU A 92 28.95 23.52 24.19
N LYS A 93 30.17 23.98 24.52
CA LYS A 93 31.13 23.19 25.32
C LYS A 93 30.65 22.97 26.76
N GLU A 94 29.90 23.91 27.32
CA GLU A 94 29.36 23.79 28.68
C GLU A 94 28.26 22.72 28.78
N LEU A 95 27.64 22.36 27.65
CA LEU A 95 26.58 21.34 27.57
C LEU A 95 27.12 19.89 27.49
N GLY A 96 28.44 19.69 27.39
CA GLY A 96 29.06 18.36 27.40
C GLY A 96 28.69 17.48 26.20
N ASP A 97 28.26 16.25 26.46
CA ASP A 97 27.89 15.23 25.45
C ASP A 97 26.38 15.19 25.15
N ASP A 98 25.63 16.21 25.58
CA ASP A 98 24.20 16.31 25.32
C ASP A 98 23.87 16.28 23.82
N TYR A 99 22.72 15.68 23.50
CA TYR A 99 22.15 15.82 22.17
C TYR A 99 21.55 17.21 22.00
N ILE A 100 21.90 17.93 20.93
CA ILE A 100 21.52 19.34 20.78
C ILE A 100 20.39 19.53 19.76
N LEU A 101 19.31 20.21 20.16
CA LEU A 101 18.25 20.66 19.26
C LEU A 101 18.40 22.16 19.02
N PHE A 102 18.61 22.58 17.77
CA PHE A 102 18.69 23.99 17.40
C PHE A 102 17.37 24.47 16.81
N ASP A 103 16.65 25.31 17.56
CA ASP A 103 15.44 25.99 17.09
C ASP A 103 15.85 27.19 16.23
N CYS A 104 15.78 27.04 14.91
CA CYS A 104 16.27 28.05 13.96
C CYS A 104 15.15 29.05 13.58
N PRO A 105 15.50 30.28 13.16
CA PRO A 105 14.50 31.26 12.72
C PRO A 105 13.64 30.78 11.55
N GLY A 106 12.41 31.28 11.47
CA GLY A 106 11.45 30.91 10.43
C GLY A 106 11.73 31.46 9.03
N GLN A 107 12.64 32.41 8.89
CA GLN A 107 12.95 33.11 7.65
C GLN A 107 13.58 32.16 6.63
N VAL A 108 12.86 31.91 5.54
CA VAL A 108 13.25 30.95 4.49
C VAL A 108 14.55 31.33 3.79
N GLU A 109 14.87 32.62 3.78
CA GLU A 109 16.07 33.18 3.17
C GLU A 109 17.35 32.62 3.81
N LEU A 110 17.32 32.35 5.12
CA LEU A 110 18.47 31.86 5.90
C LEU A 110 18.98 30.49 5.46
N TYR A 111 18.09 29.63 4.99
CA TYR A 111 18.43 28.28 4.54
C TYR A 111 18.19 28.06 3.03
N THR A 112 17.81 29.10 2.27
CA THR A 112 17.68 29.00 0.81
C THR A 112 18.75 29.76 0.05
N HIS A 113 19.24 30.91 0.52
CA HIS A 113 20.24 31.66 -0.24
C HIS A 113 21.20 32.49 0.62
N HIS A 114 20.81 32.88 1.82
CA HIS A 114 21.73 33.46 2.77
C HIS A 114 22.77 32.41 3.22
N THR A 115 23.98 32.87 3.54
CA THR A 115 25.09 31.94 3.87
C THR A 115 25.36 31.79 5.36
N SER A 116 24.90 32.71 6.21
CA SER A 116 25.25 32.71 7.64
C SER A 116 24.89 31.42 8.36
N LEU A 117 23.67 30.91 8.19
CA LEU A 117 23.23 29.69 8.84
C LEU A 117 24.08 28.48 8.41
N ARG A 118 24.41 28.38 7.11
CA ARG A 118 25.33 27.36 6.56
C ARG A 118 26.73 27.50 7.14
N ASN A 119 27.26 28.72 7.25
CA ASN A 119 28.61 28.98 7.74
C ASN A 119 28.75 28.64 9.24
N ILE A 120 27.75 29.01 10.04
CA ILE A 120 27.63 28.63 11.46
C ILE A 120 27.69 27.11 11.61
N PHE A 121 26.87 26.36 10.86
CA PHE A 121 26.82 24.90 11.01
C PHE A 121 28.04 24.19 10.43
N TYR A 122 28.61 24.71 9.35
CA TYR A 122 29.90 24.22 8.84
C TYR A 122 31.02 24.39 9.89
N ARG A 123 30.97 25.47 10.68
CA ARG A 123 31.87 25.66 11.80
C ARG A 123 31.63 24.64 12.92
N LEU A 124 30.37 24.36 13.27
CA LEU A 124 30.03 23.32 14.25
C LEU A 124 30.46 21.91 13.80
N GLN A 125 30.33 21.58 12.51
CA GLN A 125 30.84 20.31 11.97
C GLN A 125 32.37 20.19 12.12
N LYS A 126 33.12 21.29 11.96
CA LYS A 126 34.57 21.31 12.20
C LYS A 126 34.93 21.09 13.67
N LEU A 127 34.03 21.40 14.60
CA LEU A 127 34.17 21.08 16.02
C LEU A 127 33.81 19.63 16.35
N GLY A 128 33.38 18.85 15.35
CA GLY A 128 33.07 17.42 15.51
C GLY A 128 31.59 17.10 15.74
N TYR A 129 30.69 18.08 15.62
CA TYR A 129 29.24 17.83 15.68
C TYR A 129 28.75 17.10 14.44
N ARG A 130 27.95 16.05 14.64
CA ARG A 130 27.20 15.39 13.57
C ARG A 130 25.78 15.95 13.52
N LEU A 131 25.52 16.78 12.52
CA LEU A 131 24.28 17.54 12.39
C LEU A 131 23.36 16.94 11.31
N VAL A 132 22.06 16.94 11.58
CA VAL A 132 21.00 16.60 10.62
C VAL A 132 20.07 17.80 10.49
N ALA A 133 19.81 18.24 9.26
CA ALA A 133 18.79 19.23 8.98
C ALA A 133 17.41 18.56 9.00
N VAL A 134 16.51 19.06 9.84
CA VAL A 134 15.12 18.62 9.94
C VAL A 134 14.25 19.75 9.42
N HIS A 135 13.80 19.63 8.17
CA HIS A 135 13.02 20.66 7.50
C HIS A 135 11.53 20.38 7.63
N LEU A 136 10.86 21.23 8.41
CA LEU A 136 9.45 21.10 8.74
C LEU A 136 8.59 21.87 7.75
N SER A 137 7.58 21.18 7.22
CA SER A 137 6.54 21.71 6.34
C SER A 137 5.18 21.38 6.94
N ASP A 138 4.25 22.34 6.97
CA ASP A 138 2.89 22.08 7.43
C ASP A 138 2.14 21.19 6.43
N CYS A 139 1.47 20.12 6.87
CA CYS A 139 0.69 19.24 5.99
C CYS A 139 -0.45 19.97 5.26
N PHE A 140 -0.84 21.17 5.72
CA PHE A 140 -1.74 22.05 4.98
C PHE A 140 -1.24 22.35 3.56
N CYS A 141 0.08 22.35 3.30
CA CYS A 141 0.62 22.55 1.95
C CYS A 141 0.15 21.49 0.95
N LEU A 142 -0.32 20.33 1.41
CA LEU A 142 -0.85 19.26 0.56
C LEU A 142 -2.25 19.58 -0.01
N THR A 143 -2.98 20.50 0.64
CA THR A 143 -4.39 20.80 0.29
C THR A 143 -4.51 21.53 -1.04
N GLN A 144 -3.46 22.23 -1.46
CA GLN A 144 -3.42 22.95 -2.74
C GLN A 144 -2.19 22.51 -3.53
N PRO A 145 -2.37 22.08 -4.80
CA PRO A 145 -1.26 21.69 -5.66
C PRO A 145 -0.15 22.74 -5.77
N SER A 146 -0.51 24.04 -5.85
CA SER A 146 0.45 25.13 -5.93
C SER A 146 1.33 25.26 -4.67
N LEU A 147 0.73 25.07 -3.49
CA LEU A 147 1.43 25.12 -2.19
C LEU A 147 2.37 23.92 -2.06
N TYR A 148 1.92 22.74 -2.45
CA TYR A 148 2.74 21.53 -2.40
C TYR A 148 3.97 21.65 -3.30
N ILE A 149 3.81 22.08 -4.56
CA ILE A 149 4.94 22.31 -5.46
C ILE A 149 5.91 23.36 -4.90
N SER A 150 5.38 24.46 -4.36
CA SER A 150 6.21 25.51 -3.76
C SER A 150 7.03 24.98 -2.58
N ASN A 151 6.41 24.13 -1.75
CA ASN A 151 7.06 23.49 -0.61
C ASN A 151 8.19 22.54 -1.06
N ILE A 152 7.97 21.76 -2.13
CA ILE A 152 8.99 20.87 -2.68
C ILE A 152 10.21 21.66 -3.19
N ILE A 153 9.99 22.75 -3.93
CA ILE A 153 11.10 23.59 -4.42
C ILE A 153 11.87 24.18 -3.24
N LEU A 154 11.16 24.64 -2.22
CA LEU A 154 11.75 25.18 -1.01
C LEU A 154 12.62 24.14 -0.30
N ALA A 155 12.10 22.92 -0.13
CA ALA A 155 12.82 21.79 0.45
C ALA A 155 14.08 21.45 -0.37
N LEU A 156 13.95 21.30 -1.69
CA LEU A 156 15.08 21.01 -2.58
C LEU A 156 16.15 22.10 -2.49
N ARG A 157 15.75 23.38 -2.46
CA ARG A 157 16.69 24.48 -2.34
C ARG A 157 17.40 24.49 -0.98
N ALA A 158 16.67 24.19 0.10
CA ALA A 158 17.24 24.06 1.43
C ALA A 158 18.25 22.91 1.50
N MET A 159 17.94 21.76 0.90
CA MET A 159 18.87 20.63 0.79
C MET A 159 20.19 21.02 0.11
N LEU A 160 20.11 21.72 -1.03
CA LEU A 160 21.29 22.14 -1.78
C LEU A 160 22.10 23.22 -1.05
N GLN A 161 21.44 24.10 -0.29
CA GLN A 161 22.12 25.19 0.41
C GLN A 161 22.81 24.70 1.69
N MET A 162 22.16 23.83 2.46
CA MET A 162 22.65 23.42 3.78
C MET A 162 23.78 22.41 3.71
N ASP A 163 23.81 21.54 2.68
CA ASP A 163 24.88 20.53 2.49
C ASP A 163 25.08 19.60 3.70
N LEU A 164 23.95 19.19 4.30
CA LEU A 164 23.87 18.30 5.47
C LEU A 164 22.95 17.12 5.17
N PRO A 165 23.08 15.98 5.90
CA PRO A 165 22.02 14.98 5.96
C PRO A 165 20.70 15.67 6.28
N HIS A 166 19.68 15.43 5.46
CA HIS A 166 18.44 16.19 5.48
C HIS A 166 17.24 15.25 5.56
N VAL A 167 16.32 15.53 6.49
CA VAL A 167 15.03 14.87 6.61
C VAL A 167 13.94 15.94 6.45
N ASN A 168 13.12 15.84 5.41
CA ASN A 168 11.94 16.70 5.29
C ASN A 168 10.77 16.05 6.01
N VAL A 169 9.95 16.85 6.69
CA VAL A 169 8.89 16.37 7.57
C VAL A 169 7.61 17.16 7.34
N LEU A 170 6.51 16.45 7.06
CA LEU A 170 5.16 17.00 7.05
C LEU A 170 4.59 16.98 8.48
N THR A 171 4.56 18.15 9.12
CA THR A 171 4.06 18.33 10.49
C THR A 171 2.54 18.44 10.52
N LYS A 172 1.97 18.25 11.72
CA LYS A 172 0.53 18.33 11.98
C LYS A 172 -0.27 17.33 11.14
N ILE A 173 0.34 16.19 10.79
CA ILE A 173 -0.31 15.20 9.91
C ILE A 173 -1.63 14.70 10.49
N ASP A 174 -1.79 14.72 11.82
CA ASP A 174 -3.03 14.44 12.53
C ASP A 174 -4.20 15.34 12.09
N LYS A 175 -3.94 16.53 11.53
CA LYS A 175 -4.96 17.47 11.05
C LYS A 175 -5.35 17.26 9.59
N ILE A 176 -4.65 16.41 8.83
CA ILE A 176 -4.88 16.27 7.39
C ILE A 176 -6.30 15.81 7.06
N SER A 177 -6.90 14.97 7.91
CA SER A 177 -8.28 14.49 7.77
C SER A 177 -9.33 15.58 8.00
N SER A 178 -8.95 16.72 8.58
CA SER A 178 -9.83 17.87 8.81
C SER A 178 -9.85 18.87 7.65
N TYR A 179 -8.96 18.69 6.67
CA TYR A 179 -8.91 19.49 5.45
C TYR A 179 -9.72 18.85 4.32
N ASP A 180 -9.84 19.57 3.20
CA ASP A 180 -10.48 19.03 2.00
C ASP A 180 -9.77 17.75 1.53
N PRO A 181 -10.53 16.78 0.98
CA PRO A 181 -9.96 15.53 0.51
C PRO A 181 -8.84 15.76 -0.51
N LEU A 182 -7.69 15.13 -0.26
CA LEU A 182 -6.56 15.20 -1.17
C LEU A 182 -6.88 14.49 -2.50
N PRO A 183 -6.44 15.04 -3.65
CA PRO A 183 -6.60 14.39 -4.96
C PRO A 183 -5.97 13.00 -5.07
N PHE A 184 -4.95 12.72 -4.25
CA PHE A 184 -4.17 11.50 -4.23
C PHE A 184 -3.98 11.04 -2.79
N ASN A 185 -3.53 9.79 -2.59
CA ASN A 185 -3.22 9.28 -1.25
C ASN A 185 -1.95 9.94 -0.69
N LEU A 186 -1.73 9.83 0.62
CA LEU A 186 -0.57 10.43 1.28
C LEU A 186 0.78 9.94 0.71
N ASP A 187 0.88 8.68 0.26
CA ASP A 187 2.09 8.15 -0.36
C ASP A 187 2.52 8.95 -1.60
N TYR A 188 1.56 9.47 -2.37
CA TYR A 188 1.84 10.33 -3.52
C TYR A 188 2.64 11.58 -3.10
N TYR A 189 2.27 12.16 -1.94
CA TYR A 189 2.87 13.38 -1.43
C TYR A 189 4.15 13.13 -0.62
N THR A 190 4.22 12.04 0.14
CA THR A 190 5.41 11.72 0.95
C THR A 190 6.56 11.19 0.11
N GLU A 191 6.26 10.41 -0.93
CA GLU A 191 7.29 9.88 -1.85
C GLU A 191 7.56 10.80 -3.05
N VAL A 192 6.87 11.94 -3.15
CA VAL A 192 6.95 12.89 -4.28
C VAL A 192 6.83 12.14 -5.60
N GLN A 193 5.75 11.36 -5.73
CA GLN A 193 5.46 10.61 -6.95
C GLN A 193 5.12 11.57 -8.10
N ASP A 194 5.20 11.07 -9.34
CA ASP A 194 4.98 11.79 -10.60
C ASP A 194 4.07 13.05 -10.48
N LEU A 195 4.71 14.21 -10.36
CA LEU A 195 4.11 15.53 -10.18
C LEU A 195 3.29 15.95 -11.40
N SER A 196 3.48 15.31 -12.56
CA SER A 196 2.65 15.54 -13.74
C SER A 196 1.18 15.18 -13.49
N TYR A 197 0.89 14.32 -12.50
CA TYR A 197 -0.49 14.01 -12.10
C TYR A 197 -1.20 15.19 -11.43
N LEU A 198 -0.47 16.17 -10.88
CA LEU A 198 -1.05 17.39 -10.33
C LEU A 198 -1.37 18.44 -11.40
N THR A 199 -0.89 18.29 -12.63
CA THR A 199 -1.10 19.27 -13.72
C THR A 199 -2.57 19.65 -13.93
N PRO A 200 -3.53 18.70 -14.01
CA PRO A 200 -4.94 19.06 -14.16
C PRO A 200 -5.50 19.86 -12.97
N SER A 201 -5.03 19.54 -11.75
CA SER A 201 -5.44 20.23 -10.51
C SER A 201 -4.82 21.63 -10.41
N LEU A 202 -3.56 21.79 -10.84
CA LEU A 202 -2.88 23.09 -10.92
C LEU A 202 -3.53 24.01 -11.96
N GLU A 203 -3.94 23.46 -13.11
CA GLU A 203 -4.64 24.21 -14.13
C GLU A 203 -6.04 24.64 -13.67
N ALA A 204 -6.71 23.82 -12.85
CA ALA A 204 -7.99 24.16 -12.25
C ALA A 204 -7.88 25.26 -11.18
N GLU A 205 -6.76 25.32 -10.46
CA GLU A 205 -6.47 26.34 -9.44
C GLU A 205 -6.21 27.74 -10.04
N SER A 206 -5.64 27.80 -11.26
CA SER A 206 -5.32 29.06 -11.92
C SER A 206 -6.49 29.65 -12.72
N ALA A 207 -7.03 30.78 -12.24
CA ALA A 207 -8.03 31.58 -13.00
C ALA A 207 -7.48 32.14 -14.33
N MET A 208 -6.14 32.25 -14.46
CA MET A 208 -5.46 32.61 -15.70
C MET A 208 -5.09 31.35 -16.48
N ARG A 209 -5.97 30.95 -17.40
CA ARG A 209 -5.73 29.87 -18.38
C ARG A 209 -4.72 30.30 -19.46
N SER A 210 -3.48 30.53 -19.06
CA SER A 210 -2.38 30.87 -19.95
C SER A 210 -1.43 29.68 -20.09
N GLU A 211 -1.25 29.22 -21.33
CA GLU A 211 -0.33 28.15 -21.73
C GLU A 211 1.13 28.37 -21.21
N LYS A 212 1.49 29.62 -20.89
CA LYS A 212 2.79 29.99 -20.32
C LYS A 212 3.00 29.48 -18.88
N PHE A 213 1.95 29.38 -18.07
CA PHE A 213 2.04 28.91 -16.69
C PHE A 213 2.13 27.39 -16.61
N GLY A 214 1.42 26.65 -17.48
CA GLY A 214 1.53 25.20 -17.58
C GLY A 214 2.96 24.74 -17.90
N ARG A 215 3.65 25.44 -18.82
CA ARG A 215 5.05 25.14 -19.16
C ARG A 215 6.02 25.41 -18.00
N LEU A 216 5.78 26.44 -17.19
CA LEU A 216 6.60 26.74 -16.02
C LEU A 216 6.41 25.66 -14.95
N ASN A 217 5.16 25.28 -14.66
CA ASN A 217 4.84 24.24 -13.69
C ASN A 217 5.44 22.89 -14.10
N GLN A 218 5.37 22.54 -15.39
CA GLN A 218 6.03 21.33 -15.89
C GLN A 218 7.55 21.37 -15.75
N ALA A 219 8.19 22.51 -16.03
CA ALA A 219 9.63 22.65 -15.85
C ALA A 219 10.06 22.53 -14.38
N ILE A 220 9.23 23.00 -13.45
CA ILE A 220 9.44 22.86 -12.02
C ILE A 220 9.26 21.40 -11.58
N ALA A 221 8.19 20.73 -12.03
CA ALA A 221 7.95 19.31 -11.77
C ALA A 221 9.12 18.46 -12.27
N ASP A 222 9.53 18.67 -13.52
CA ASP A 222 10.68 18.02 -14.15
C ASP A 222 11.98 18.24 -13.36
N LEU A 223 12.18 19.45 -12.80
CA LEU A 223 13.38 19.76 -12.02
C LEU A 223 13.43 18.94 -10.74
N VAL A 224 12.32 18.86 -10.00
CA VAL A 224 12.25 18.08 -8.75
C VAL A 224 12.44 16.60 -9.05
N GLU A 225 11.69 16.07 -10.01
CA GLU A 225 11.68 14.64 -10.33
C GLU A 225 13.04 14.15 -10.85
N GLN A 226 13.76 14.98 -11.61
CA GLN A 226 15.06 14.62 -12.18
C GLN A 226 16.11 14.27 -11.12
N PHE A 227 16.03 14.89 -9.93
CA PHE A 227 16.99 14.63 -8.88
C PHE A 227 16.47 13.59 -7.87
N GLY A 228 15.15 13.41 -7.72
CA GLY A 228 14.56 12.41 -6.83
C GLY A 228 15.03 12.53 -5.37
N LEU A 229 15.44 13.74 -4.96
CA LEU A 229 16.08 13.99 -3.66
C LEU A 229 15.05 14.29 -2.56
N VAL A 230 13.85 14.73 -2.92
CA VAL A 230 12.85 15.18 -1.95
C VAL A 230 11.90 14.03 -1.65
N ASN A 231 11.85 13.65 -0.38
CA ASN A 231 10.81 12.83 0.22
C ASN A 231 10.43 13.46 1.57
N PHE A 232 9.29 13.06 2.12
CA PHE A 232 8.80 13.54 3.41
C PHE A 232 8.47 12.39 4.35
N GLU A 233 8.93 12.48 5.57
CA GLU A 233 8.37 11.76 6.71
C GLU A 233 7.15 12.51 7.25
N VAL A 234 6.28 11.84 8.00
CA VAL A 234 5.10 12.48 8.62
C VAL A 234 5.26 12.59 10.14
N LEU A 235 4.75 13.69 10.70
CA LEU A 235 4.82 13.96 12.12
C LEU A 235 3.51 14.46 12.71
N ALA A 236 3.03 13.74 13.72
CA ALA A 236 2.11 14.24 14.73
C ALA A 236 2.88 14.30 16.07
N VAL A 237 3.24 15.51 16.52
CA VAL A 237 4.18 15.71 17.64
C VAL A 237 3.64 15.18 18.98
N GLU A 238 2.32 15.14 19.14
CA GLU A 238 1.67 14.59 20.35
C GLU A 238 1.58 13.06 20.31
N ASN A 239 1.84 12.43 19.16
CA ASN A 239 1.79 10.98 19.01
C ASN A 239 3.18 10.35 19.23
N LYS A 240 3.32 9.58 20.32
CA LYS A 240 4.59 8.93 20.70
C LYS A 240 5.15 8.02 19.60
N LYS A 241 4.31 7.23 18.92
CA LYS A 241 4.74 6.33 17.84
C LYS A 241 5.28 7.13 16.65
N SER A 242 4.64 8.24 16.31
CA SER A 242 5.08 9.16 15.25
C SER A 242 6.43 9.83 15.58
N VAL A 243 6.59 10.38 16.79
CA VAL A 243 7.86 10.99 17.24
C VAL A 243 8.98 9.95 17.28
N MET A 244 8.70 8.74 17.76
CA MET A 244 9.65 7.64 17.80
C MET A 244 10.13 7.22 16.41
N HIS A 245 9.21 7.09 15.45
CA HIS A 245 9.54 6.78 14.06
C HIS A 245 10.43 7.85 13.44
N LEU A 246 10.06 9.13 13.60
CA LEU A 246 10.86 10.23 13.07
C LEU A 246 12.25 10.29 13.70
N LEU A 247 12.36 10.09 15.03
CA LEU A 247 13.65 10.04 15.70
C LEU A 247 14.54 8.91 15.16
N ARG A 248 13.98 7.73 14.88
CA ARG A 248 14.73 6.61 14.26
C ARG A 248 15.28 6.99 12.88
N VAL A 249 14.49 7.69 12.05
CA VAL A 249 14.93 8.17 10.73
C VAL A 249 16.06 9.19 10.88
N ILE A 250 15.92 10.15 11.79
CA ILE A 250 16.94 11.16 12.09
C ILE A 250 18.23 10.53 12.62
N ASP A 251 18.14 9.61 13.57
CA ASP A 251 19.30 8.93 14.15
C ASP A 251 20.06 8.09 13.11
N ARG A 252 19.33 7.49 12.15
CA ARG A 252 19.92 6.79 11.01
C ARG A 252 20.62 7.78 10.07
N ALA A 253 20.01 8.91 9.77
CA ALA A 253 20.59 9.95 8.91
C ALA A 253 21.83 10.60 9.53
N GLY A 254 21.81 10.89 10.83
CA GLY A 254 22.93 11.49 11.58
C GLY A 254 24.02 10.49 11.96
N GLY A 255 23.75 9.19 11.82
CA GLY A 255 24.67 8.13 12.18
C GLY A 255 24.78 7.87 13.69
N TYR A 256 23.80 8.35 14.48
CA TYR A 256 23.68 8.06 15.92
C TYR A 256 23.45 6.56 16.16
N ALA A 257 22.63 5.92 15.30
CA ALA A 257 22.34 4.49 15.37
C ALA A 257 23.56 3.56 15.19
N PHE A 258 24.67 4.09 14.68
CA PHE A 258 25.91 3.34 14.38
C PHE A 258 27.09 3.75 15.28
N GLY A 259 26.88 4.67 16.22
CA GLY A 259 27.92 5.14 17.12
C GLY A 259 28.39 4.05 18.07
N SER A 260 29.71 3.99 18.30
CA SER A 260 30.28 3.23 19.40
C SER A 260 30.47 4.14 20.62
N ALA A 261 30.12 3.56 21.78
CA ALA A 261 30.85 3.68 23.05
C ALA A 261 30.32 4.64 24.13
N GLU A 262 30.36 4.08 25.35
CA GLU A 262 30.76 4.75 26.60
C GLU A 262 30.01 6.04 26.98
N GLY A 263 28.89 5.86 27.67
CA GLY A 263 28.25 6.94 28.42
C GLY A 263 26.80 6.63 28.77
N ALA A 264 26.57 6.16 30.01
CA ALA A 264 25.27 5.97 30.67
C ALA A 264 24.25 4.96 30.06
N ASN A 265 24.13 3.80 30.73
CA ASN A 265 22.95 2.90 30.79
C ASN A 265 22.16 2.50 29.51
N ASP A 266 22.76 2.59 28.32
CA ASP A 266 22.09 2.37 27.03
C ASP A 266 21.84 0.89 26.60
N MET A 267 21.95 -0.09 27.51
CA MET A 267 21.97 -1.51 27.15
C MET A 267 20.62 -2.10 26.67
N VAL A 268 19.47 -1.48 26.98
CA VAL A 268 18.15 -2.00 26.58
C VAL A 268 17.70 -1.44 25.23
N TRP A 269 17.91 -0.14 25.00
CA TRP A 269 17.48 0.55 23.79
C TRP A 269 18.30 0.19 22.56
N GLN A 270 19.63 0.05 22.68
CA GLN A 270 20.46 -0.39 21.57
C GLN A 270 20.19 -1.86 21.19
N VAL A 271 19.78 -2.69 22.16
CA VAL A 271 19.35 -4.08 21.90
C VAL A 271 17.97 -4.10 21.24
N ALA A 272 17.03 -3.24 21.65
CA ALA A 272 15.73 -3.07 20.97
C ALA A 272 15.91 -2.56 19.52
N MET A 273 16.82 -1.61 19.30
CA MET A 273 17.18 -1.12 17.96
C MET A 273 17.90 -2.15 17.09
N ARG A 274 18.56 -3.16 17.68
CA ARG A 274 19.23 -4.26 16.96
C ARG A 274 18.34 -5.48 16.72
N ASN A 275 17.41 -5.79 17.63
CA ASN A 275 16.61 -7.01 17.60
C ASN A 275 15.25 -6.89 16.88
N GLU A 276 14.80 -5.70 16.47
CA GLU A 276 13.55 -5.56 15.70
C GLU A 276 13.75 -5.75 14.19
N SER A 277 14.22 -6.94 13.82
CA SER A 277 14.04 -7.49 12.47
C SER A 277 12.58 -7.89 12.18
N SER A 278 11.64 -7.59 13.10
CA SER A 278 10.28 -8.13 13.11
C SER A 278 9.14 -7.11 13.25
N MET A 279 9.41 -5.80 13.35
CA MET A 279 8.36 -4.76 13.35
C MET A 279 8.78 -3.51 12.56
N THR A 280 8.97 -3.66 11.25
CA THR A 280 8.77 -2.53 10.32
C THR A 280 7.29 -2.43 10.00
N ASP A 281 6.52 -1.86 10.92
CA ASP A 281 5.21 -1.29 10.62
C ASP A 281 5.44 -0.07 9.73
N VAL A 282 5.46 -0.29 8.42
CA VAL A 282 4.93 0.74 7.51
C VAL A 282 3.42 0.65 7.64
N GLN A 283 2.90 1.15 8.77
CA GLN A 283 1.50 1.56 8.84
C GLN A 283 1.25 2.37 7.59
N ASP A 284 0.24 1.94 6.83
CA ASP A 284 -0.22 2.71 5.69
C ASP A 284 -0.57 4.11 6.23
N ILE A 285 0.22 5.13 5.88
CA ILE A 285 0.07 6.48 6.44
C ILE A 285 -1.29 7.06 6.05
N GLN A 286 -1.81 6.67 4.88
CA GLN A 286 -3.16 6.97 4.45
C GLN A 286 -4.16 6.32 5.41
N GLU A 287 -3.97 5.05 5.75
CA GLU A 287 -4.85 4.34 6.67
C GLU A 287 -4.82 4.91 8.10
N ARG A 288 -3.64 5.20 8.64
CA ARG A 288 -3.44 5.72 10.00
C ARG A 288 -3.99 7.13 10.18
N TRP A 289 -3.80 8.01 9.18
CA TRP A 289 -4.09 9.45 9.32
C TRP A 289 -5.33 9.93 8.57
N ILE A 290 -5.84 9.17 7.60
CA ILE A 290 -7.04 9.53 6.82
C ILE A 290 -8.12 8.45 6.94
N ASP A 291 -7.88 7.22 6.48
CA ASP A 291 -8.98 6.29 6.23
C ASP A 291 -9.59 5.72 7.53
N ASN A 292 -8.76 5.41 8.53
CA ASN A 292 -9.15 4.76 9.79
C ASN A 292 -8.64 5.50 11.04
N LYS A 293 -8.42 6.81 10.97
CA LYS A 293 -7.82 7.60 12.06
C LYS A 293 -8.48 7.38 13.42
N GLU A 294 -9.81 7.49 13.51
CA GLU A 294 -10.55 7.36 14.77
C GLU A 294 -10.37 5.98 15.43
N PHE A 295 -10.26 4.93 14.61
CA PHE A 295 -10.05 3.57 15.10
C PHE A 295 -8.66 3.42 15.74
N TYR A 296 -7.61 3.88 15.05
CA TYR A 296 -6.24 3.81 15.56
C TYR A 296 -6.03 4.70 16.79
N ASP A 297 -6.63 5.90 16.80
CA ASP A 297 -6.57 6.80 17.96
C ASP A 297 -7.26 6.18 19.20
N GLU A 298 -8.37 5.45 19.02
CA GLU A 298 -9.07 4.75 20.11
C GLU A 298 -8.26 3.55 20.64
N GLU A 299 -7.66 2.75 19.76
CA GLU A 299 -6.82 1.62 20.15
C GLU A 299 -5.57 2.09 20.92
N GLU A 300 -4.90 3.14 20.44
CA GLU A 300 -3.74 3.73 21.14
C GLU A 300 -4.13 4.24 22.53
N ARG A 301 -5.31 4.85 22.68
CA ARG A 301 -5.81 5.28 23.99
C ARG A 301 -6.01 4.10 24.95
N LYS A 302 -6.55 2.97 24.47
CA LYS A 302 -6.69 1.77 25.30
C LYS A 302 -5.34 1.18 25.70
N GLU A 303 -4.39 1.12 24.76
CA GLU A 303 -3.02 0.67 25.03
C GLU A 303 -2.36 1.55 26.11
N GLU A 304 -2.54 2.87 26.05
CA GLU A 304 -2.01 3.78 27.07
C GLU A 304 -2.69 3.59 28.44
N GLU A 305 -4.01 3.41 28.48
CA GLU A 305 -4.74 3.10 29.71
C GLU A 305 -4.29 1.76 30.33
N GLU A 306 -4.06 0.74 29.51
CA GLU A 306 -3.55 -0.56 29.96
C GLU A 306 -2.11 -0.45 30.46
N GLN A 307 -1.22 0.24 29.73
CA GLN A 307 0.16 0.46 30.17
C GLN A 307 0.22 1.28 31.46
N GLN A 308 -0.66 2.26 31.62
CA GLN A 308 -0.73 3.05 32.83
C GLN A 308 -1.18 2.19 34.01
N LYS A 309 -2.22 1.35 33.85
CA LYS A 309 -2.62 0.37 34.88
C LYS A 309 -1.49 -0.60 35.21
N LEU A 310 -0.73 -1.05 34.21
CA LEU A 310 0.40 -1.94 34.41
C LEU A 310 1.55 -1.25 35.18
N ARG A 311 1.84 0.03 34.86
CA ARG A 311 2.83 0.84 35.60
C ARG A 311 2.39 1.14 37.02
N GLU A 312 1.12 1.43 37.23
CA GLU A 312 0.54 1.64 38.57
C GLU A 312 0.65 0.35 39.39
N ALA A 313 0.30 -0.81 38.82
CA ALA A 313 0.48 -2.11 39.46
C ALA A 313 1.95 -2.46 39.73
N GLN A 314 2.86 -2.12 38.82
CA GLN A 314 4.31 -2.30 39.01
C GLN A 314 4.88 -1.34 40.06
N ALA A 315 4.37 -0.11 40.14
CA ALA A 315 4.76 0.86 41.15
C ALA A 315 4.21 0.47 42.54
N GLU A 316 2.99 -0.06 42.61
CA GLU A 316 2.42 -0.65 43.84
C GLU A 316 3.24 -1.87 44.29
N ALA A 317 3.58 -2.78 43.38
CA ALA A 317 4.43 -3.93 43.69
C ALA A 317 5.86 -3.52 44.11
N ALA A 318 6.42 -2.46 43.50
CA ALA A 318 7.72 -1.91 43.88
C ALA A 318 7.67 -1.21 45.24
N ALA A 319 6.57 -0.52 45.56
CA ALA A 319 6.35 0.12 46.86
C ALA A 319 6.14 -0.91 47.98
N GLU A 320 5.45 -2.03 47.71
CA GLU A 320 5.34 -3.17 48.63
C GLU A 320 6.70 -3.85 48.87
N ALA A 321 7.58 -3.87 47.87
CA ALA A 321 8.92 -4.43 47.99
C ALA A 321 9.94 -3.50 48.69
N SER A 322 9.72 -2.17 48.67
CA SER A 322 10.68 -1.19 49.21
C SER A 322 10.44 -0.78 50.68
N GLY A 323 9.33 -1.21 51.30
CA GLY A 323 9.10 -1.05 52.74
C GLY A 323 9.03 0.39 53.25
N THR A 324 8.65 1.35 52.40
CA THR A 324 8.51 2.77 52.74
C THR A 324 7.05 3.20 52.63
N GLU A 325 6.42 3.50 53.76
CA GLU A 325 5.02 3.98 53.82
C GLU A 325 4.84 5.30 53.06
N PRO A 326 3.80 5.44 52.21
CA PRO A 326 3.45 6.71 51.60
C PRO A 326 2.78 7.64 52.64
N PHE A 327 3.30 8.86 52.72
CA PHE A 327 2.77 9.96 53.51
C PHE A 327 1.35 10.35 53.05
N ALA A 328 0.35 10.18 53.92
CA ALA A 328 -1.05 10.44 53.63
C ALA A 328 -1.42 11.94 53.75
N TRP A 329 -2.05 12.50 52.71
CA TRP A 329 -2.81 13.75 52.81
C TRP A 329 -4.26 13.43 53.20
N PRO A 330 -4.85 14.06 54.23
CA PRO A 330 -6.21 13.77 54.65
C PRO A 330 -7.22 14.62 53.86
N GLY A 331 -8.17 13.95 53.20
CA GLY A 331 -9.43 14.57 52.76
C GLY A 331 -9.77 14.33 51.29
N GLY A 332 -10.37 13.18 50.98
CA GLY A 332 -10.92 12.89 49.66
C GLY A 332 -11.85 11.68 49.73
N THR A 333 -13.05 11.88 50.28
CA THR A 333 -14.11 10.87 50.27
C THR A 333 -14.49 10.52 48.83
N SER A 334 -14.38 9.23 48.49
CA SER A 334 -14.89 8.63 47.27
C SER A 334 -16.40 8.83 47.15
N LEU A 335 -16.83 9.68 46.21
CA LEU A 335 -18.22 9.74 45.75
C LEU A 335 -18.34 8.90 44.48
N GLY A 336 -18.98 7.74 44.62
CA GLY A 336 -19.29 6.85 43.52
C GLY A 336 -20.23 7.50 42.51
N TRP A 337 -19.93 7.34 41.22
CA TRP A 337 -20.82 7.76 40.14
C TRP A 337 -22.03 6.82 40.05
N LYS A 338 -23.12 7.19 40.73
CA LYS A 338 -24.46 6.74 40.37
C LYS A 338 -24.97 7.59 39.21
N SER A 339 -25.49 6.94 38.18
CA SER A 339 -26.15 7.60 37.05
C SER A 339 -27.33 8.45 37.56
N LEU A 340 -27.31 9.76 37.30
CA LEU A 340 -28.49 10.60 37.47
C LEU A 340 -29.23 10.69 36.14
N GLY A 341 -30.52 10.37 36.21
CA GLY A 341 -31.42 10.23 35.09
C GLY A 341 -31.88 11.54 34.46
N LYS A 342 -32.51 11.37 33.30
CA LYS A 342 -33.17 12.37 32.45
C LYS A 342 -34.24 13.17 33.21
N GLU A 343 -34.02 14.46 33.43
CA GLU A 343 -35.07 15.48 33.45
C GLU A 343 -34.58 16.75 32.75
N HIS A 344 -35.38 17.28 31.82
CA HIS A 344 -35.10 18.54 31.13
C HIS A 344 -35.24 19.70 32.12
N PHE A 345 -34.16 20.48 32.31
CA PHE A 345 -34.19 21.73 33.07
C PHE A 345 -35.13 22.74 32.37
N ILE A 346 -36.26 23.07 33.00
CA ILE A 346 -37.16 24.16 32.60
C ILE A 346 -37.11 25.22 33.71
N GLY A 347 -36.10 26.08 33.65
CA GLY A 347 -35.93 27.25 34.51
C GLY A 347 -34.97 28.27 33.86
N PRO A 348 -34.99 29.55 34.25
CA PRO A 348 -34.08 30.55 33.70
C PRO A 348 -32.62 30.21 34.05
N LEU A 349 -31.72 30.34 33.08
CA LEU A 349 -30.28 30.13 33.24
C LEU A 349 -29.68 31.26 34.07
N LYS A 350 -28.79 30.94 35.00
CA LYS A 350 -28.16 31.93 35.88
C LYS A 350 -26.86 32.43 35.29
N ALA A 351 -26.73 33.75 35.17
CA ALA A 351 -25.50 34.41 34.77
C ALA A 351 -24.93 35.26 35.91
N ALA A 352 -23.60 35.31 36.03
CA ALA A 352 -22.90 36.21 36.93
C ALA A 352 -21.93 37.10 36.15
N ILE A 353 -21.81 38.37 36.56
CA ILE A 353 -20.94 39.36 35.91
C ILE A 353 -19.84 39.74 36.88
N LEU A 354 -18.59 39.78 36.42
CA LEU A 354 -17.44 40.22 37.19
C LEU A 354 -16.72 41.35 36.46
N VAL A 355 -16.71 42.53 37.08
CA VAL A 355 -16.01 43.69 36.54
C VAL A 355 -14.59 43.76 37.08
N VAL A 356 -13.62 43.64 36.18
CA VAL A 356 -12.17 43.67 36.44
C VAL A 356 -11.63 45.04 36.00
N SER A 357 -11.64 45.99 36.93
CA SER A 357 -11.14 47.36 36.70
C SER A 357 -10.54 47.93 37.99
N THR A 358 -9.32 48.45 37.89
CA THR A 358 -8.64 49.15 38.99
C THR A 358 -9.38 50.42 39.40
N THR A 359 -10.07 51.08 38.46
CA THR A 359 -10.83 52.30 38.71
C THR A 359 -12.17 51.98 39.39
N ALA A 360 -12.91 50.98 38.89
CA ALA A 360 -14.18 50.57 39.46
C ALA A 360 -14.03 49.89 40.84
N ALA A 361 -12.88 49.25 41.09
CA ALA A 361 -12.56 48.70 42.40
C ALA A 361 -12.39 49.80 43.47
N ASN A 362 -11.93 50.99 43.10
CA ASN A 362 -11.75 52.14 44.00
C ASN A 362 -13.02 52.98 44.13
N ASP A 363 -13.77 53.18 43.03
CA ASP A 363 -15.06 53.87 43.02
C ASP A 363 -16.06 53.11 42.12
N PRO A 364 -16.98 52.32 42.70
CA PRO A 364 -17.96 51.55 41.97
C PRO A 364 -18.89 52.38 41.06
N SER A 365 -19.05 53.69 41.32
CA SER A 365 -19.88 54.57 40.48
C SER A 365 -19.27 54.87 39.11
N THR A 366 -18.00 54.52 38.91
CA THR A 366 -17.28 54.69 37.64
C THR A 366 -17.47 53.53 36.66
N ASP A 367 -18.12 52.44 37.09
CA ASP A 367 -18.42 51.32 36.20
C ASP A 367 -19.70 51.58 35.38
N ALA A 368 -19.52 51.74 34.07
CA ALA A 368 -20.61 51.85 33.12
C ALA A 368 -20.89 50.52 32.38
N THR A 369 -20.11 49.47 32.63
CA THR A 369 -20.16 48.21 31.87
C THR A 369 -21.14 47.20 32.47
N ASP A 370 -21.30 47.12 33.80
CA ASP A 370 -22.32 46.25 34.42
C ASP A 370 -23.74 46.60 33.93
N ALA A 371 -24.10 47.90 33.96
CA ALA A 371 -25.39 48.37 33.47
C ALA A 371 -25.58 48.06 31.96
N ALA A 372 -24.52 48.18 31.16
CA ALA A 372 -24.56 47.90 29.73
C ALA A 372 -24.77 46.41 29.42
N LEU A 373 -24.21 45.51 30.22
CA LEU A 373 -24.35 44.06 30.06
C LEU A 373 -25.71 43.56 30.58
N ARG A 374 -26.23 44.12 31.68
CA ARG A 374 -27.58 43.83 32.17
C ARG A 374 -28.66 44.21 31.15
N ASP A 375 -28.52 45.38 30.51
CA ASP A 375 -29.39 45.83 29.42
C ASP A 375 -29.41 44.84 28.24
N VAL A 376 -28.26 44.25 27.90
CA VAL A 376 -28.15 43.23 26.83
C VAL A 376 -28.85 41.93 27.23
N PHE A 377 -28.72 41.46 28.47
CA PHE A 377 -29.45 40.27 28.93
C PHE A 377 -30.97 40.50 28.96
N GLU A 378 -31.41 41.71 29.34
CA GLU A 378 -32.83 42.06 29.43
C GLU A 378 -33.48 42.24 28.04
N GLN A 379 -32.81 42.93 27.11
CA GLN A 379 -33.33 43.20 25.78
C GLN A 379 -33.14 42.03 24.80
N ASP A 380 -31.94 41.41 24.79
CA ASP A 380 -31.54 40.41 23.77
C ASP A 380 -31.52 38.98 24.31
N GLY A 381 -31.56 38.78 25.63
CA GLY A 381 -31.50 37.46 26.28
C GLY A 381 -32.79 36.64 26.24
N GLY A 382 -33.87 37.19 25.66
CA GLY A 382 -35.13 36.48 25.42
C GLY A 382 -35.84 35.95 26.68
N GLY A 383 -35.62 36.59 27.84
CA GLY A 383 -36.19 36.19 29.12
C GLY A 383 -35.65 34.88 29.70
N ARG A 384 -34.56 34.33 29.12
CA ARG A 384 -33.98 33.04 29.53
C ARG A 384 -32.90 33.15 30.61
N TRP A 385 -32.54 34.37 31.02
CA TRP A 385 -31.41 34.63 31.91
C TRP A 385 -31.83 35.36 33.18
N ASP A 386 -31.30 34.91 34.32
CA ASP A 386 -31.38 35.57 35.62
C ASP A 386 -29.96 35.98 36.06
N VAL A 387 -29.71 37.28 36.24
CA VAL A 387 -28.36 37.81 36.55
C VAL A 387 -28.20 37.99 38.05
N VAL A 388 -27.51 37.05 38.70
CA VAL A 388 -27.68 36.77 40.14
C VAL A 388 -26.72 37.48 41.12
N GLU A 389 -25.47 37.83 40.76
CA GLU A 389 -24.55 38.59 41.66
C GLU A 389 -23.19 39.00 41.00
N THR A 390 -22.38 39.84 41.67
CA THR A 390 -21.09 40.40 41.18
C THR A 390 -19.94 40.24 42.22
N LYS A 391 -19.03 39.23 42.10
CA LYS A 391 -17.70 39.05 42.77
C LYS A 391 -16.95 37.74 42.36
N ILE A 392 -15.82 37.39 42.99
CA ILE A 392 -14.70 36.53 42.48
C ILE A 392 -15.08 35.11 41.96
N ILE A 393 -14.49 34.72 40.81
CA ILE A 393 -14.79 33.56 39.94
C ILE A 393 -14.76 32.18 40.62
N MET A 394 -13.81 31.91 41.52
CA MET A 394 -13.55 30.53 41.99
C MET A 394 -14.62 29.97 42.93
N LEU A 395 -15.37 30.83 43.64
CA LEU A 395 -16.42 30.37 44.57
C LEU A 395 -17.72 29.96 43.85
N TRP A 396 -17.89 30.34 42.58
CA TRP A 396 -19.16 30.16 41.86
C TRP A 396 -19.18 28.96 40.92
N ALA A 397 -18.08 28.64 40.26
CA ALA A 397 -18.00 27.52 39.31
C ALA A 397 -17.87 26.15 39.99
N ASP A 398 -17.41 26.13 41.24
CA ASP A 398 -17.09 24.91 41.98
C ASP A 398 -18.13 24.59 43.09
N ALA A 399 -19.20 25.40 43.21
CA ALA A 399 -20.26 25.23 44.20
C ALA A 399 -21.40 24.29 43.73
N ALA A 400 -22.07 23.60 44.66
CA ALA A 400 -23.17 22.67 44.35
C ALA A 400 -24.38 23.32 43.63
N ASN A 401 -24.52 24.66 43.70
CA ASN A 401 -25.50 25.47 42.96
C ASN A 401 -24.79 26.47 42.02
N ALA A 402 -23.82 26.00 41.24
CA ALA A 402 -23.02 26.84 40.34
C ALA A 402 -23.89 27.58 39.30
N VAL A 403 -23.48 28.81 38.95
CA VAL A 403 -24.10 29.59 37.86
C VAL A 403 -23.77 28.94 36.51
N ASN A 404 -24.65 29.13 35.52
CA ASN A 404 -24.47 28.53 34.20
C ASN A 404 -23.44 29.28 33.36
N LEU A 405 -23.36 30.61 33.54
CA LEU A 405 -22.50 31.51 32.80
C LEU A 405 -21.80 32.50 33.73
N VAL A 406 -20.50 32.67 33.58
CA VAL A 406 -19.72 33.75 34.19
C VAL A 406 -19.17 34.63 33.08
N ILE A 407 -19.47 35.93 33.16
CA ILE A 407 -18.90 36.94 32.27
C ILE A 407 -17.94 37.80 33.05
N THR A 408 -16.72 37.96 32.57
CA THR A 408 -15.81 38.98 33.09
C THR A 408 -15.70 40.15 32.12
N THR A 409 -15.41 41.34 32.60
CA THR A 409 -15.18 42.52 31.76
C THR A 409 -13.96 43.29 32.23
N GLY A 410 -13.12 43.74 31.29
CA GLY A 410 -11.91 44.51 31.58
C GLY A 410 -10.66 43.66 31.69
N GLY A 411 -9.50 44.29 31.54
CA GLY A 411 -8.19 43.62 31.63
C GLY A 411 -7.84 42.69 30.46
N THR A 412 -8.52 42.78 29.31
CA THR A 412 -8.27 41.92 28.12
C THR A 412 -7.42 42.58 27.03
N GLY A 413 -6.94 43.81 27.23
CA GLY A 413 -6.08 44.51 26.28
C GLY A 413 -4.61 44.14 26.43
N PHE A 414 -3.73 45.01 25.94
CA PHE A 414 -2.26 44.86 26.01
C PHE A 414 -1.61 45.73 27.10
N ALA A 415 -2.38 46.44 27.92
CA ALA A 415 -1.79 47.26 28.97
C ALA A 415 -1.10 46.37 30.02
N VAL A 416 -0.10 46.90 30.72
CA VAL A 416 0.64 46.15 31.76
C VAL A 416 -0.27 45.61 32.86
N ALA A 417 -1.41 46.27 33.12
CA ALA A 417 -2.40 45.83 34.11
C ALA A 417 -3.45 44.85 33.55
N ASP A 418 -3.44 44.57 32.23
CA ASP A 418 -4.42 43.71 31.56
C ASP A 418 -4.00 42.23 31.67
N HIS A 419 -4.44 41.57 32.74
CA HIS A 419 -4.11 40.17 33.04
C HIS A 419 -5.33 39.22 33.08
N THR A 420 -6.52 39.69 32.69
CA THR A 420 -7.74 38.89 32.76
C THR A 420 -7.67 37.61 31.91
N PRO A 421 -7.13 37.62 30.67
CA PRO A 421 -6.96 36.42 29.86
C PRO A 421 -6.08 35.37 30.54
N GLU A 422 -4.94 35.78 31.08
CA GLU A 422 -3.98 34.91 31.78
C GLU A 422 -4.61 34.31 33.03
N ALA A 423 -5.30 35.13 33.82
CA ALA A 423 -5.95 34.71 35.05
C ALA A 423 -7.13 33.75 34.80
N VAL A 424 -7.87 33.91 33.70
CA VAL A 424 -9.02 33.06 33.38
C VAL A 424 -8.60 31.79 32.65
N SER A 425 -7.61 31.85 31.75
CA SER A 425 -7.18 30.71 30.92
C SER A 425 -6.74 29.50 31.77
N VAL A 426 -6.01 29.74 32.86
CA VAL A 426 -5.55 28.68 33.78
C VAL A 426 -6.69 28.01 34.55
N LEU A 427 -7.88 28.62 34.59
CA LEU A 427 -9.04 28.09 35.32
C LEU A 427 -9.94 27.23 34.44
N LEU A 428 -9.75 27.25 33.11
CA LEU A 428 -10.59 26.52 32.17
C LEU A 428 -10.14 25.07 32.05
N HIS A 429 -11.07 24.13 32.25
CA HIS A 429 -10.83 22.72 31.99
C HIS A 429 -10.92 22.42 30.49
N LYS A 430 -11.72 23.20 29.74
CA LYS A 430 -11.87 23.11 28.28
C LYS A 430 -11.95 24.50 27.69
N GLN A 431 -11.16 24.79 26.66
CA GLN A 431 -11.22 26.07 25.95
C GLN A 431 -12.31 26.05 24.87
N ALA A 432 -12.93 27.20 24.62
CA ALA A 432 -13.97 27.42 23.61
C ALA A 432 -13.57 28.54 22.63
N PRO A 433 -12.51 28.36 21.82
CA PRO A 433 -11.99 29.40 20.93
C PRO A 433 -12.99 29.84 19.85
N GLY A 434 -13.97 29.01 19.50
CA GLY A 434 -15.05 29.39 18.58
C GLY A 434 -15.89 30.59 19.07
N LEU A 435 -16.14 30.68 20.39
CA LEU A 435 -16.83 31.84 20.98
C LEU A 435 -15.96 33.10 20.88
N VAL A 436 -14.64 32.95 21.08
CA VAL A 436 -13.65 34.03 20.95
C VAL A 436 -13.61 34.55 19.51
N HIS A 437 -13.58 33.66 18.52
CA HIS A 437 -13.60 34.05 17.11
C HIS A 437 -14.90 34.75 16.71
N GLY A 438 -16.06 34.26 17.18
CA GLY A 438 -17.34 34.92 16.91
C GLY A 438 -17.39 36.34 17.47
N MET A 439 -16.94 36.51 18.72
CA MET A 439 -16.82 37.80 19.39
C MET A 439 -15.89 38.77 18.64
N LEU A 440 -14.66 38.34 18.31
CA LEU A 440 -13.68 39.17 17.61
C LEU A 440 -14.12 39.50 16.17
N ALA A 441 -14.71 38.56 15.45
CA ALA A 441 -15.20 38.79 14.09
C ALA A 441 -16.32 39.84 14.06
N SER A 442 -17.27 39.78 15.01
CA SER A 442 -18.33 40.79 15.13
C SER A 442 -17.76 42.17 15.51
N SER A 443 -16.79 42.25 16.42
CA SER A 443 -16.18 43.53 16.79
C SER A 443 -15.26 44.10 15.70
N LEU A 444 -14.56 43.26 14.93
CA LEU A 444 -13.71 43.70 13.80
C LEU A 444 -14.52 44.34 12.68
N ALA A 445 -15.78 43.94 12.50
CA ALA A 445 -16.68 44.58 11.55
C ALA A 445 -17.04 46.03 11.94
N VAL A 446 -16.90 46.38 13.23
CA VAL A 446 -17.22 47.71 13.77
C VAL A 446 -15.96 48.57 13.94
N THR A 447 -14.87 47.98 14.44
CA THR A 447 -13.62 48.70 14.68
C THR A 447 -12.40 47.82 14.44
N PRO A 448 -11.40 48.28 13.67
CA PRO A 448 -10.17 47.53 13.46
C PRO A 448 -9.40 47.32 14.77
N PHE A 449 -9.56 48.21 15.77
CA PHE A 449 -8.91 48.09 17.07
C PHE A 449 -9.40 46.89 17.90
N ALA A 450 -10.47 46.20 17.48
CA ALA A 450 -10.90 44.95 18.11
C ALA A 450 -9.80 43.88 18.08
N MET A 451 -8.87 43.92 17.11
CA MET A 451 -7.70 43.04 17.07
C MET A 451 -6.79 43.18 18.31
N MET A 452 -6.90 44.29 19.03
CA MET A 452 -6.11 44.56 20.23
C MET A 452 -6.71 43.97 21.51
N SER A 453 -7.84 43.25 21.43
CA SER A 453 -8.41 42.53 22.57
C SER A 453 -8.02 41.06 22.54
N ARG A 454 -7.73 40.48 23.71
CA ARG A 454 -7.30 39.09 23.90
C ARG A 454 -8.35 38.29 24.68
N PRO A 455 -9.64 38.23 24.27
CA PRO A 455 -10.65 37.56 25.05
C PRO A 455 -10.43 36.04 25.09
N VAL A 456 -10.76 35.42 26.22
CA VAL A 456 -10.73 33.98 26.46
C VAL A 456 -12.14 33.51 26.78
N ALA A 457 -12.50 32.32 26.29
CA ALA A 457 -13.75 31.66 26.62
C ALA A 457 -13.52 30.16 26.79
N GLY A 458 -14.30 29.52 27.67
CA GLY A 458 -14.24 28.09 27.90
C GLY A 458 -15.17 27.60 28.98
N VAL A 459 -14.96 26.38 29.43
CA VAL A 459 -15.77 25.71 30.44
C VAL A 459 -14.89 25.33 31.63
N ARG A 460 -15.37 25.64 32.83
CA ARG A 460 -14.86 25.10 34.09
C ARG A 460 -15.99 24.31 34.74
N ASN A 461 -15.77 23.02 34.97
CA ASN A 461 -16.79 22.08 35.42
C ASN A 461 -18.05 22.12 34.52
N GLN A 462 -19.16 22.67 35.01
CA GLN A 462 -20.42 22.80 34.28
C GLN A 462 -20.77 24.26 33.92
N THR A 463 -19.85 25.19 34.13
CA THR A 463 -20.07 26.63 33.94
C THR A 463 -19.27 27.14 32.74
N VAL A 464 -19.94 27.87 31.86
CA VAL A 464 -19.30 28.59 30.74
C VAL A 464 -18.71 29.90 31.27
N ILE A 465 -17.47 30.20 30.93
CA ILE A 465 -16.78 31.44 31.33
C ILE A 465 -16.34 32.20 30.07
N ILE A 466 -16.64 33.50 30.00
CA ILE A 466 -16.31 34.38 28.86
C ILE A 466 -15.74 35.70 29.37
N THR A 467 -14.61 36.13 28.82
CA THR A 467 -14.04 37.45 29.13
C THR A 467 -14.39 38.47 28.03
N LEU A 468 -14.82 39.66 28.42
CA LEU A 468 -15.20 40.75 27.53
C LEU A 468 -14.27 41.96 27.68
N PRO A 469 -14.14 42.82 26.65
CA PRO A 469 -13.40 44.07 26.74
C PRO A 469 -13.93 45.00 27.83
N GLY A 470 -13.07 45.84 28.42
CA GLY A 470 -13.45 46.76 29.50
C GLY A 470 -14.32 47.95 29.06
N SER A 471 -14.31 48.31 27.77
CA SER A 471 -15.16 49.41 27.27
C SER A 471 -16.64 48.96 27.22
N PRO A 472 -17.60 49.75 27.73
CA PRO A 472 -19.02 49.36 27.74
C PRO A 472 -19.58 49.02 26.35
N LYS A 473 -19.16 49.78 25.33
CA LYS A 473 -19.53 49.53 23.92
C LYS A 473 -19.00 48.18 23.43
N GLY A 474 -17.70 47.93 23.61
CA GLY A 474 -17.08 46.66 23.22
C GLY A 474 -17.66 45.46 23.97
N ALA A 475 -17.89 45.58 25.28
CA ALA A 475 -18.49 44.51 26.08
C ALA A 475 -19.91 44.16 25.58
N ARG A 476 -20.74 45.16 25.29
CA ARG A 476 -22.09 45.00 24.72
C ARG A 476 -22.04 44.24 23.38
N GLU A 477 -21.21 44.70 22.45
CA GLU A 477 -21.10 44.10 21.11
C GLU A 477 -20.63 42.65 21.16
N ASN A 478 -19.62 42.36 21.98
CA ASN A 478 -19.08 41.01 22.12
C ASN A 478 -20.12 40.07 22.76
N LEU A 479 -20.84 40.53 23.79
CA LEU A 479 -21.88 39.71 24.39
C LEU A 479 -23.03 39.45 23.39
N GLN A 480 -23.52 40.47 22.69
CA GLN A 480 -24.59 40.33 21.69
C GLN A 480 -24.26 39.34 20.58
N ALA A 481 -22.98 39.27 20.16
CA ALA A 481 -22.53 38.36 19.11
C ALA A 481 -22.73 36.87 19.47
N VAL A 482 -22.59 36.52 20.76
CA VAL A 482 -22.64 35.13 21.22
C VAL A 482 -23.86 34.80 22.07
N LEU A 483 -24.58 35.79 22.62
CA LEU A 483 -25.63 35.58 23.61
C LEU A 483 -26.70 34.56 23.20
N LYS A 484 -27.07 34.54 21.91
CA LYS A 484 -28.10 33.62 21.37
C LYS A 484 -27.67 32.16 21.38
N THR A 485 -26.37 31.88 21.33
CA THR A 485 -25.83 30.51 21.31
C THR A 485 -25.46 30.01 22.72
N LEU A 486 -25.26 30.92 23.68
CA LEU A 486 -24.88 30.57 25.05
C LEU A 486 -25.84 29.64 25.80
N PRO A 487 -27.19 29.70 25.63
CA PRO A 487 -28.08 28.75 26.30
C PRO A 487 -27.79 27.30 25.91
N HIS A 488 -27.51 27.05 24.63
CA HIS A 488 -27.15 25.71 24.16
C HIS A 488 -25.79 25.28 24.71
N ALA A 489 -24.80 26.18 24.69
CA ALA A 489 -23.47 25.93 25.25
C ALA A 489 -23.53 25.59 26.76
N CYS A 490 -24.38 26.28 27.53
CA CYS A 490 -24.57 26.03 28.96
C CYS A 490 -25.22 24.66 29.23
N LEU A 491 -26.22 24.26 28.43
CA LEU A 491 -26.86 22.95 28.57
C LEU A 491 -25.89 21.81 28.25
N GLN A 492 -25.04 21.98 27.23
CA GLN A 492 -23.99 21.02 26.91
C GLN A 492 -22.92 20.95 28.01
N ALA A 493 -22.49 22.10 28.54
CA ALA A 493 -21.54 22.15 29.66
C ALA A 493 -22.10 21.45 30.92
N ALA A 494 -23.41 21.52 31.16
CA ALA A 494 -24.09 20.82 32.24
C ALA A 494 -24.28 19.30 32.03
N GLY A 495 -23.82 18.74 30.90
CA GLY A 495 -23.81 17.30 30.64
C GLY A 495 -25.06 16.76 29.93
N ALA A 496 -25.81 17.59 29.22
CA ALA A 496 -26.95 17.13 28.41
C ALA A 496 -26.50 16.24 27.23
N ASP A 497 -27.25 15.15 26.97
CA ASP A 497 -26.97 14.17 25.90
C ASP A 497 -26.95 14.85 24.52
N SER A 498 -25.75 14.87 23.92
CA SER A 498 -25.49 15.53 22.64
C SER A 498 -26.30 14.94 21.49
N ARG A 499 -26.58 13.62 21.49
CA ARG A 499 -27.39 12.99 20.42
C ARG A 499 -28.85 13.37 20.52
N ALA A 500 -29.39 13.52 21.73
CA ALA A 500 -30.76 13.97 21.94
C ALA A 500 -30.94 15.44 21.52
N LEU A 501 -29.98 16.30 21.89
CA LEU A 501 -29.96 17.72 21.54
C LEU A 501 -29.87 17.98 20.02
N HIS A 502 -29.16 17.13 19.28
CA HIS A 502 -28.90 17.32 17.84
C HIS A 502 -29.82 16.52 16.91
N SER A 503 -30.79 15.78 17.48
CA SER A 503 -31.72 14.89 16.77
C SER A 503 -32.60 15.55 15.69
N GLY A 504 -32.73 16.88 15.70
CA GLY A 504 -33.47 17.65 14.68
C GLY A 504 -32.61 18.34 13.62
N GLY A 505 -31.29 18.11 13.63
CA GLY A 505 -30.34 18.71 12.68
C GLY A 505 -30.12 20.21 12.88
N VAL A 506 -29.19 20.76 12.09
CA VAL A 506 -28.71 22.15 12.20
C VAL A 506 -29.83 23.18 12.06
N LYS A 507 -30.81 22.94 11.18
CA LYS A 507 -31.95 23.86 10.94
C LYS A 507 -32.85 24.04 12.17
N LYS A 508 -33.05 22.99 12.99
CA LYS A 508 -33.83 23.09 14.23
C LYS A 508 -33.07 23.92 15.27
N LEU A 509 -31.75 23.70 15.39
CA LEU A 509 -30.89 24.44 16.31
C LEU A 509 -30.80 25.94 15.92
N GLU A 510 -30.70 26.24 14.63
CA GLU A 510 -30.76 27.61 14.09
C GLU A 510 -32.10 28.30 14.42
N GLN A 511 -33.21 27.58 14.30
CA GLN A 511 -34.54 28.09 14.64
C GLN A 511 -34.72 28.30 16.15
N GLU A 512 -34.22 27.39 16.99
CA GLU A 512 -34.28 27.47 18.46
C GLU A 512 -33.36 28.56 19.04
N ALA A 513 -32.24 28.83 18.38
CA ALA A 513 -31.29 29.91 18.72
C ALA A 513 -31.64 31.25 18.05
N GLY A 514 -32.52 31.27 17.05
CA GLY A 514 -32.90 32.48 16.31
C GLY A 514 -31.75 33.06 15.48
N VAL A 515 -31.00 32.21 14.78
CA VAL A 515 -29.83 32.55 13.94
C VAL A 515 -30.03 31.98 12.53
N THR A 516 -29.60 32.70 11.48
CA THR A 516 -29.66 32.25 10.08
C THR A 516 -28.29 32.31 9.40
N SER A 517 -27.91 31.30 8.62
CA SER A 517 -26.70 31.31 7.78
C SER A 517 -26.96 32.04 6.45
N GLY A 518 -26.17 33.06 6.08
CA GLY A 518 -26.34 33.82 4.84
C GLY A 518 -25.08 33.91 3.97
N ALA A 519 -25.19 33.51 2.69
CA ALA A 519 -24.95 34.36 1.51
C ALA A 519 -24.87 33.54 0.19
N GLN A 520 -25.94 33.57 -0.61
CA GLN A 520 -25.89 33.56 -2.07
C GLN A 520 -25.88 35.02 -2.53
N GLN A 521 -24.94 35.46 -3.38
CA GLN A 521 -25.15 36.62 -4.25
C GLN A 521 -24.51 36.47 -5.64
N PRO A 522 -25.26 36.75 -6.73
CA PRO A 522 -24.76 36.81 -8.10
C PRO A 522 -24.40 38.25 -8.49
N HIS A 523 -23.28 38.45 -9.19
CA HIS A 523 -22.90 39.76 -9.73
C HIS A 523 -23.00 39.81 -11.25
N THR A 524 -23.86 40.72 -11.71
CA THR A 524 -23.98 41.27 -13.06
C THR A 524 -23.02 42.43 -13.22
N HIS A 525 -22.28 42.55 -14.34
CA HIS A 525 -21.64 43.82 -14.70
C HIS A 525 -21.68 44.12 -16.21
N HIS A 526 -22.05 45.38 -16.46
CA HIS A 526 -22.23 46.05 -17.72
C HIS A 526 -20.91 46.51 -18.37
N HIS A 527 -20.99 46.64 -19.70
CA HIS A 527 -20.00 47.19 -20.63
C HIS A 527 -19.48 48.59 -20.26
N HIS A 528 -18.19 48.84 -20.50
CA HIS A 528 -17.75 50.09 -21.15
C HIS A 528 -16.50 49.86 -22.01
N HIS A 529 -16.54 50.50 -23.18
CA HIS A 529 -15.61 50.46 -24.30
C HIS A 529 -14.27 51.13 -24.02
N HIS A 530 -13.17 50.64 -24.60
CA HIS A 530 -12.18 51.51 -25.24
C HIS A 530 -11.45 50.83 -26.41
N HIS A 531 -11.51 51.58 -27.51
CA HIS A 531 -10.95 51.52 -28.86
C HIS A 531 -9.92 50.47 -29.30
N SER A 532 -10.31 49.83 -30.39
CA SER A 532 -9.51 49.17 -31.42
C SER A 532 -8.61 50.15 -32.19
N HIS A 533 -7.37 49.74 -32.42
CA HIS A 533 -6.64 50.13 -33.64
C HIS A 533 -6.23 48.88 -34.40
N SER A 534 -6.89 48.72 -35.54
CA SER A 534 -6.65 47.71 -36.56
C SER A 534 -5.45 48.10 -37.43
N HIS A 535 -4.45 47.24 -37.51
CA HIS A 535 -3.60 47.15 -38.68
C HIS A 535 -3.73 45.75 -39.28
N SER A 536 -4.52 45.66 -40.34
CA SER A 536 -4.57 44.51 -41.24
C SER A 536 -3.34 44.52 -42.14
N HIS A 537 -2.49 43.52 -42.01
CA HIS A 537 -1.75 43.01 -43.17
C HIS A 537 -2.25 41.59 -43.45
N GLY A 538 -2.80 41.45 -44.65
CA GLY A 538 -3.43 40.23 -45.12
C GLY A 538 -2.44 39.12 -45.42
N HIS A 539 -2.94 37.91 -45.15
CA HIS A 539 -2.71 36.67 -45.89
C HIS A 539 -1.25 36.26 -46.15
N GLY A 540 -0.69 35.60 -45.14
CA GLY A 540 0.19 34.45 -45.35
C GLY A 540 -0.34 33.30 -44.50
N HIS A 541 -0.95 32.29 -45.14
CA HIS A 541 -1.23 31.01 -44.49
C HIS A 541 0.09 30.44 -43.98
N GLY A 542 0.32 30.58 -42.68
CA GLY A 542 1.38 29.92 -41.95
C GLY A 542 0.77 29.33 -40.71
N THR A 543 0.21 28.13 -40.83
CA THR A 543 0.21 27.18 -39.72
C THR A 543 1.59 27.27 -39.07
N LEU A 544 1.65 27.66 -37.79
CA LEU A 544 2.89 27.50 -37.04
C LEU A 544 3.22 26.02 -37.09
N THR A 545 4.21 25.74 -37.92
CA THR A 545 4.67 24.42 -38.22
C THR A 545 5.41 24.00 -36.97
N ARG A 546 4.90 22.94 -36.32
CA ARG A 546 5.70 22.13 -35.40
C ARG A 546 7.07 21.92 -36.06
N HIS A 547 8.13 22.50 -35.50
CA HIS A 547 9.49 22.13 -35.89
C HIS A 547 9.84 20.71 -35.40
N THR A 548 8.92 20.03 -34.74
CA THR A 548 8.91 18.57 -34.51
C THR A 548 7.53 18.01 -34.80
N ASN A 549 7.36 17.43 -35.99
CA ASN A 549 6.23 16.58 -36.35
C ASN A 549 5.99 15.54 -35.22
N PRO A 550 4.76 15.26 -34.75
CA PRO A 550 4.55 14.14 -33.82
C PRO A 550 5.01 12.81 -34.45
N ALA A 551 4.94 12.71 -35.78
CA ALA A 551 5.51 11.58 -36.53
C ALA A 551 7.05 11.62 -36.65
N THR A 552 7.73 12.60 -36.03
CA THR A 552 9.20 12.62 -35.89
C THR A 552 9.69 12.27 -34.48
N HIS A 553 8.80 12.00 -33.51
CA HIS A 553 9.24 11.22 -32.36
C HIS A 553 9.49 9.80 -32.89
N PRO A 554 10.73 9.27 -32.83
CA PRO A 554 10.90 7.87 -33.15
C PRO A 554 9.99 7.09 -32.20
N ALA A 555 9.27 6.09 -32.73
CA ALA A 555 8.52 5.11 -31.94
C ALA A 555 9.46 4.19 -31.14
N LYS A 556 10.47 4.79 -30.50
CA LYS A 556 11.58 4.13 -29.84
C LYS A 556 11.78 4.73 -28.46
N SER A 557 12.23 3.89 -27.56
CA SER A 557 12.73 4.21 -26.23
C SER A 557 13.87 5.23 -26.22
N ASN A 558 14.07 5.79 -25.02
CA ASN A 558 15.12 6.76 -24.71
C ASN A 558 16.49 6.31 -25.21
N ASP A 559 17.27 7.24 -25.73
CA ASP A 559 18.67 6.98 -26.06
C ASP A 559 19.53 7.19 -24.81
N PRO A 560 20.16 6.14 -24.25
CA PRO A 560 21.02 6.30 -23.07
C PRO A 560 22.23 7.19 -23.35
N THR A 561 22.65 7.32 -24.62
CA THR A 561 23.85 8.10 -25.01
C THR A 561 23.61 9.60 -25.09
N LEU A 562 22.36 10.06 -25.18
CA LEU A 562 22.02 11.48 -25.35
C LEU A 562 21.95 12.26 -24.03
N GLY A 563 22.19 11.59 -22.90
CA GLY A 563 22.09 12.15 -21.56
C GLY A 563 20.65 12.40 -21.10
N PRO A 564 20.43 12.66 -19.80
CA PRO A 564 19.09 12.76 -19.21
C PRO A 564 18.21 13.87 -19.79
N SER A 565 18.81 14.97 -20.26
CA SER A 565 18.11 16.17 -20.74
C SER A 565 17.41 15.99 -22.09
N ARG A 566 17.75 14.95 -22.86
CA ARG A 566 17.19 14.67 -24.19
C ARG A 566 16.25 13.45 -24.20
N ARG A 567 15.90 12.94 -23.03
CA ARG A 567 14.97 11.80 -22.87
C ARG A 567 13.52 12.23 -23.09
N HIS A 568 12.71 11.30 -23.56
CA HIS A 568 11.26 11.43 -23.56
C HIS A 568 10.76 11.56 -22.12
N ARG A 569 9.96 12.59 -21.85
CA ARG A 569 9.32 12.85 -20.56
C ARG A 569 8.04 12.05 -20.38
N GLU A 570 7.46 11.60 -21.48
CA GLU A 570 6.36 10.65 -21.50
C GLU A 570 6.85 9.30 -22.02
N SER A 571 6.20 8.23 -21.57
CA SER A 571 6.42 6.92 -22.15
C SER A 571 6.13 6.96 -23.65
N PRO A 572 7.06 6.55 -24.53
CA PRO A 572 6.76 6.42 -25.95
C PRO A 572 5.78 5.27 -26.23
N TYR A 573 5.50 4.42 -25.23
CA TYR A 573 4.52 3.34 -25.30
C TYR A 573 3.19 3.75 -24.67
N PRO A 574 2.07 3.61 -25.38
CA PRO A 574 0.75 3.90 -24.85
C PRO A 574 0.35 2.90 -23.75
N MET A 575 -0.60 3.31 -22.90
CA MET A 575 -1.20 2.44 -21.90
C MET A 575 -2.18 1.48 -22.58
N LEU A 576 -1.92 0.17 -22.53
CA LEU A 576 -2.84 -0.83 -23.09
C LEU A 576 -3.71 -1.47 -22.02
N SER A 577 -4.91 -1.92 -22.39
CA SER A 577 -5.68 -2.84 -21.54
C SER A 577 -5.00 -4.21 -21.50
N VAL A 578 -5.32 -5.04 -20.50
CA VAL A 578 -4.79 -6.42 -20.44
C VAL A 578 -5.25 -7.25 -21.64
N ALA A 579 -6.49 -7.03 -22.11
CA ALA A 579 -7.03 -7.71 -23.28
C ALA A 579 -6.26 -7.34 -24.56
N ASP A 580 -5.93 -6.06 -24.74
CA ASP A 580 -5.14 -5.60 -25.90
C ASP A 580 -3.71 -6.14 -25.85
N ALA A 581 -3.09 -6.17 -24.66
CA ALA A 581 -1.77 -6.75 -24.45
C ALA A 581 -1.74 -8.25 -24.80
N LEU A 582 -2.74 -9.02 -24.35
CA LEU A 582 -2.91 -10.43 -24.70
C LEU A 582 -3.14 -10.66 -26.21
N SER A 583 -3.88 -9.76 -26.85
CA SER A 583 -4.09 -9.79 -28.30
C SER A 583 -2.77 -9.61 -29.07
N LEU A 584 -1.96 -8.63 -28.67
CA LEU A 584 -0.63 -8.42 -29.26
C LEU A 584 0.32 -9.60 -29.01
N ILE A 585 0.28 -10.21 -27.82
CA ILE A 585 1.03 -11.44 -27.54
C ILE A 585 0.61 -12.54 -28.50
N THR A 586 -0.69 -12.76 -28.66
CA THR A 586 -1.23 -13.78 -29.57
C THR A 586 -0.82 -13.52 -31.02
N GLN A 587 -0.81 -12.26 -31.45
CA GLN A 587 -0.46 -11.86 -32.81
C GLN A 587 1.03 -12.02 -33.13
N HIS A 588 1.92 -11.73 -32.17
CA HIS A 588 3.36 -11.64 -32.43
C HIS A 588 4.19 -12.78 -31.84
N THR A 589 3.60 -13.64 -31.02
CA THR A 589 4.24 -14.89 -30.58
C THR A 589 4.38 -15.83 -31.79
N PRO A 590 5.59 -16.33 -32.10
CA PRO A 590 5.81 -17.27 -33.18
C PRO A 590 4.95 -18.53 -33.02
N THR A 591 4.18 -18.87 -34.05
CA THR A 591 3.21 -19.98 -34.06
C THR A 591 3.74 -21.28 -34.63
N THR A 592 5.05 -21.37 -34.91
CA THR A 592 5.66 -22.56 -35.51
C THR A 592 6.48 -23.31 -34.47
N PRO A 593 5.86 -24.16 -33.63
CA PRO A 593 6.63 -25.14 -32.88
C PRO A 593 7.30 -26.06 -33.90
N ALA A 594 8.61 -26.25 -33.76
CA ALA A 594 9.29 -27.28 -34.52
C ALA A 594 8.66 -28.64 -34.18
N LEU A 595 8.40 -29.47 -35.18
CA LEU A 595 7.92 -30.84 -34.95
C LEU A 595 9.08 -31.70 -34.42
N THR A 596 8.82 -32.52 -33.42
CA THR A 596 9.76 -33.53 -32.98
C THR A 596 9.07 -34.88 -32.81
N THR A 597 9.72 -35.94 -33.27
CA THR A 597 9.30 -37.32 -32.98
C THR A 597 9.91 -37.72 -31.64
N THR A 598 9.07 -38.21 -30.74
CA THR A 598 9.48 -38.63 -29.39
C THR A 598 8.97 -40.03 -29.11
N ARG A 599 9.79 -40.83 -28.42
CA ARG A 599 9.39 -42.16 -27.96
C ARG A 599 8.31 -42.07 -26.89
N VAL A 600 7.30 -42.94 -26.98
CA VAL A 600 6.27 -43.10 -25.94
C VAL A 600 6.96 -43.57 -24.66
N SER A 601 6.96 -42.69 -23.66
CA SER A 601 7.61 -42.86 -22.36
C SER A 601 6.99 -41.87 -21.37
N PRO A 602 7.25 -42.00 -20.06
CA PRO A 602 6.78 -41.03 -19.06
C PRO A 602 7.22 -39.58 -19.34
N ALA A 603 8.30 -39.37 -20.10
CA ALA A 603 8.75 -38.02 -20.47
C ALA A 603 7.80 -37.30 -21.46
N LEU A 604 6.83 -38.02 -22.03
CA LEU A 604 5.84 -37.46 -22.96
C LEU A 604 4.83 -36.54 -22.25
N THR A 605 4.66 -36.67 -20.93
CA THR A 605 3.75 -35.85 -20.12
C THR A 605 3.94 -34.36 -20.36
N ASN A 606 2.84 -33.63 -20.51
CA ASN A 606 2.68 -32.22 -20.88
C ASN A 606 2.97 -31.88 -22.35
N SER A 607 3.23 -32.88 -23.22
CA SER A 607 3.46 -32.64 -24.65
C SER A 607 2.15 -32.60 -25.40
N VAL A 608 2.10 -31.81 -26.46
CA VAL A 608 0.91 -31.72 -27.32
C VAL A 608 1.16 -32.46 -28.62
N LEU A 609 0.22 -33.32 -29.01
CA LEU A 609 0.29 -34.10 -30.25
C LEU A 609 0.22 -33.19 -31.47
N ALA A 610 1.10 -33.43 -32.44
CA ALA A 610 1.14 -32.67 -33.69
C ALA A 610 0.36 -33.33 -34.84
N GLU A 611 -0.06 -34.59 -34.66
CA GLU A 611 -0.88 -35.35 -35.59
C GLU A 611 -1.82 -36.31 -34.85
N ASP A 612 -2.86 -36.76 -35.55
CA ASP A 612 -3.78 -37.78 -35.04
C ASP A 612 -3.04 -39.11 -34.89
N VAL A 613 -3.18 -39.75 -33.73
CA VAL A 613 -2.56 -41.05 -33.46
C VAL A 613 -3.60 -42.15 -33.61
N HIS A 614 -3.24 -43.20 -34.35
CA HIS A 614 -4.13 -44.32 -34.65
C HIS A 614 -3.57 -45.61 -34.04
N ALA A 615 -4.45 -46.51 -33.60
CA ALA A 615 -4.07 -47.80 -33.05
C ALA A 615 -3.35 -48.67 -34.09
N LEU A 616 -2.18 -49.22 -33.76
CA LEU A 616 -1.42 -50.11 -34.66
C LEU A 616 -1.82 -51.57 -34.50
N GLU A 617 -2.41 -51.90 -33.35
CA GLU A 617 -2.82 -53.24 -32.93
C GLU A 617 -4.27 -53.21 -32.40
N ASN A 618 -4.92 -54.38 -32.44
CA ASN A 618 -6.20 -54.57 -31.76
C ASN A 618 -5.95 -54.75 -30.26
N VAL A 619 -6.81 -54.20 -29.43
CA VAL A 619 -6.81 -54.43 -27.98
C VAL A 619 -8.18 -55.03 -27.59
N PRO A 620 -8.25 -56.28 -27.10
CA PRO A 620 -7.17 -57.26 -27.06
C PRO A 620 -6.80 -57.77 -28.47
N ALA A 621 -5.56 -58.25 -28.65
CA ALA A 621 -5.05 -58.75 -29.93
C ALA A 621 -5.57 -60.15 -30.30
N PHE A 622 -6.18 -60.85 -29.35
CA PHE A 622 -6.75 -62.20 -29.48
C PHE A 622 -8.01 -62.27 -28.62
N ARG A 623 -8.85 -63.30 -28.85
CA ARG A 623 -10.04 -63.55 -28.01
C ARG A 623 -9.58 -63.94 -26.61
N ALA A 624 -9.99 -63.18 -25.60
CA ALA A 624 -9.52 -63.34 -24.23
C ALA A 624 -10.67 -63.61 -23.25
N SER A 625 -10.39 -64.36 -22.18
CA SER A 625 -11.38 -64.60 -21.12
C SER A 625 -11.61 -63.36 -20.26
N ILE A 626 -12.87 -63.05 -19.93
CA ILE A 626 -13.25 -62.00 -18.96
C ILE A 626 -13.09 -62.48 -17.52
N VAL A 627 -13.25 -63.79 -17.28
CA VAL A 627 -13.28 -64.40 -15.95
C VAL A 627 -12.31 -65.57 -15.83
N ASP A 628 -11.96 -65.94 -14.61
CA ASP A 628 -11.34 -67.22 -14.31
C ASP A 628 -12.41 -68.32 -14.32
N GLY A 629 -12.11 -69.45 -14.96
CA GLY A 629 -13.06 -70.55 -15.03
C GLY A 629 -12.74 -71.54 -16.14
N TYR A 630 -13.75 -71.88 -16.94
CA TYR A 630 -13.65 -72.94 -17.94
C TYR A 630 -14.19 -72.50 -19.29
N ALA A 631 -13.32 -72.53 -20.31
CA ALA A 631 -13.71 -72.31 -21.70
C ALA A 631 -14.48 -73.54 -22.20
N VAL A 632 -15.61 -73.28 -22.87
CA VAL A 632 -16.53 -74.29 -23.40
C VAL A 632 -16.81 -74.05 -24.88
N ALA A 633 -17.19 -75.11 -25.59
CA ALA A 633 -17.68 -75.05 -26.96
C ALA A 633 -19.20 -75.24 -26.98
N VAL A 634 -19.94 -74.16 -27.20
CA VAL A 634 -21.41 -74.13 -27.40
C VAL A 634 -21.77 -73.78 -28.85
N PRO A 635 -22.89 -74.32 -29.40
CA PRO A 635 -23.37 -73.95 -30.72
C PRO A 635 -23.87 -72.49 -30.77
N PRO A 636 -24.01 -71.88 -31.96
CA PRO A 636 -24.44 -70.48 -32.09
C PRO A 636 -25.81 -70.17 -31.46
N ALA A 637 -26.69 -71.16 -31.37
CA ALA A 637 -28.00 -71.01 -30.73
C ALA A 637 -27.94 -71.05 -29.19
N GLY A 638 -26.76 -71.26 -28.60
CA GLY A 638 -26.54 -71.51 -27.18
C GLY A 638 -26.71 -72.99 -26.79
N GLY A 639 -26.13 -73.39 -25.66
CA GLY A 639 -26.17 -74.77 -25.15
C GLY A 639 -26.41 -74.83 -23.64
N ASN A 640 -27.10 -75.88 -23.16
CA ASN A 640 -27.19 -76.16 -21.73
C ASN A 640 -25.91 -76.90 -21.30
N MET A 641 -25.11 -76.23 -20.48
CA MET A 641 -23.79 -76.73 -20.07
C MET A 641 -23.79 -77.41 -18.70
N ARG A 642 -24.93 -77.59 -18.03
CA ARG A 642 -24.96 -78.24 -16.71
C ARG A 642 -24.56 -79.72 -16.82
N GLY A 643 -23.54 -80.15 -16.07
CA GLY A 643 -23.04 -81.53 -16.10
C GLY A 643 -21.57 -81.65 -15.74
N ILE A 644 -21.03 -82.88 -15.79
CA ILE A 644 -19.62 -83.17 -15.50
C ILE A 644 -18.84 -83.28 -16.80
N TYR A 645 -17.72 -82.55 -16.91
CA TYR A 645 -16.89 -82.49 -18.11
C TYR A 645 -15.41 -82.74 -17.79
N PRO A 646 -14.68 -83.41 -18.70
CA PRO A 646 -13.23 -83.58 -18.59
C PRO A 646 -12.50 -82.27 -18.92
N VAL A 647 -11.51 -81.93 -18.10
CA VAL A 647 -10.59 -80.81 -18.35
C VAL A 647 -9.45 -81.31 -19.25
N VAL A 648 -9.42 -80.84 -20.50
CA VAL A 648 -8.48 -81.36 -21.53
C VAL A 648 -7.31 -80.42 -21.82
N ALA A 649 -7.38 -79.18 -21.36
CA ALA A 649 -6.34 -78.18 -21.54
C ALA A 649 -6.37 -77.11 -20.43
N VAL A 650 -5.25 -76.42 -20.26
CA VAL A 650 -5.10 -75.28 -19.35
C VAL A 650 -4.52 -74.10 -20.12
N SER A 651 -5.24 -72.98 -20.16
CA SER A 651 -4.80 -71.72 -20.76
C SER A 651 -4.54 -70.68 -19.69
N HIS A 652 -3.30 -70.16 -19.65
CA HIS A 652 -2.85 -69.12 -18.74
C HIS A 652 -2.59 -67.82 -19.50
N ALA A 653 -2.71 -66.68 -18.82
CA ALA A 653 -2.33 -65.36 -19.34
C ALA A 653 -0.80 -65.21 -19.42
N SER A 654 -0.18 -65.97 -20.33
CA SER A 654 1.26 -65.98 -20.60
C SER A 654 1.49 -65.98 -22.12
N PRO A 655 2.57 -65.36 -22.63
CA PRO A 655 2.93 -65.47 -24.04
C PRO A 655 3.00 -66.94 -24.45
N ALA A 656 2.30 -67.31 -25.51
CA ALA A 656 2.36 -68.67 -26.02
C ALA A 656 3.81 -69.01 -26.39
N SER A 657 4.35 -70.08 -25.80
CA SER A 657 5.62 -70.63 -26.25
C SER A 657 5.38 -71.26 -27.62
N PRO A 658 6.26 -71.08 -28.63
CA PRO A 658 6.12 -71.73 -29.93
C PRO A 658 5.98 -73.26 -29.82
N GLU A 659 6.49 -73.82 -28.73
CA GLU A 659 6.36 -75.22 -28.36
C GLU A 659 5.74 -75.31 -26.95
N GLY A 660 4.43 -75.61 -26.86
CA GLY A 660 3.87 -76.21 -25.64
C GLY A 660 2.69 -75.54 -24.90
N THR A 661 1.86 -74.68 -25.51
CA THR A 661 0.68 -74.09 -24.80
C THR A 661 -0.66 -74.30 -25.51
N ALA A 662 -1.77 -74.26 -24.75
CA ALA A 662 -3.17 -74.61 -25.09
C ALA A 662 -3.75 -74.09 -26.42
N ALA A 663 -3.10 -73.16 -27.11
CA ALA A 663 -3.42 -72.78 -28.49
C ALA A 663 -3.34 -73.96 -29.49
N ALA A 664 -2.60 -75.03 -29.16
CA ALA A 664 -2.51 -76.25 -29.98
C ALA A 664 -3.69 -77.23 -29.82
N VAL A 665 -4.52 -77.08 -28.78
CA VAL A 665 -5.65 -77.98 -28.51
C VAL A 665 -6.93 -77.36 -29.04
N VAL A 666 -7.58 -78.04 -29.99
CA VAL A 666 -8.91 -77.66 -30.48
C VAL A 666 -9.96 -78.26 -29.55
N LEU A 667 -10.62 -77.42 -28.77
CA LEU A 667 -11.67 -77.80 -27.83
C LEU A 667 -12.91 -78.29 -28.59
N LYS A 668 -13.39 -79.49 -28.27
CA LYS A 668 -14.61 -80.07 -28.84
C LYS A 668 -15.79 -79.92 -27.89
N GLU A 669 -17.00 -80.09 -28.43
CA GLU A 669 -18.22 -80.17 -27.62
C GLU A 669 -18.13 -81.36 -26.65
N GLY A 670 -18.44 -81.13 -25.38
CA GLY A 670 -18.27 -82.12 -24.30
C GLY A 670 -16.90 -82.13 -23.63
N GLU A 671 -15.97 -81.28 -24.04
CA GLU A 671 -14.68 -81.05 -23.38
C GLU A 671 -14.61 -79.61 -22.84
N ILE A 672 -13.85 -79.39 -21.76
CA ILE A 672 -13.62 -78.05 -21.21
C ILE A 672 -12.12 -77.78 -21.02
N ALA A 673 -11.75 -76.50 -21.05
CA ALA A 673 -10.38 -76.08 -20.76
C ALA A 673 -10.37 -75.09 -19.60
N ARG A 674 -9.55 -75.34 -18.57
CA ARG A 674 -9.36 -74.35 -17.51
C ARG A 674 -8.69 -73.12 -18.11
N ILE A 675 -9.27 -71.95 -17.88
CA ILE A 675 -8.81 -70.69 -18.44
C ILE A 675 -8.74 -69.64 -17.35
N THR A 676 -7.63 -68.91 -17.29
CA THR A 676 -7.51 -67.75 -16.39
C THR A 676 -7.96 -66.46 -17.07
N THR A 677 -8.35 -65.46 -16.29
CA THR A 677 -8.68 -64.11 -16.78
C THR A 677 -7.56 -63.56 -17.68
N GLY A 678 -7.93 -63.01 -18.85
CA GLY A 678 -6.98 -62.46 -19.83
C GLY A 678 -6.22 -63.50 -20.67
N ALA A 679 -6.38 -64.80 -20.41
CA ALA A 679 -5.74 -65.84 -21.21
C ALA A 679 -6.39 -65.96 -22.61
N PRO A 680 -5.61 -66.36 -23.63
CA PRO A 680 -6.15 -66.61 -24.96
C PRO A 680 -7.11 -67.81 -24.95
N LEU A 681 -8.24 -67.67 -25.65
CA LEU A 681 -9.19 -68.76 -25.82
C LEU A 681 -8.57 -69.90 -26.65
N PRO A 682 -8.72 -71.18 -26.21
CA PRO A 682 -8.41 -72.33 -27.04
C PRO A 682 -9.21 -72.33 -28.35
N ALA A 683 -8.63 -72.89 -29.41
CA ALA A 683 -9.34 -73.03 -30.68
C ALA A 683 -10.63 -73.85 -30.48
N GLY A 684 -11.76 -73.41 -31.05
CA GLY A 684 -13.05 -74.07 -30.89
C GLY A 684 -13.89 -73.63 -29.68
N ALA A 685 -13.30 -72.94 -28.69
CA ALA A 685 -14.07 -72.38 -27.58
C ALA A 685 -14.93 -71.18 -28.01
N THR A 686 -16.18 -71.14 -27.56
CA THR A 686 -17.16 -70.11 -27.92
C THR A 686 -17.79 -69.39 -26.73
N ALA A 687 -17.60 -69.86 -25.49
CA ALA A 687 -17.98 -69.15 -24.26
C ALA A 687 -17.03 -69.51 -23.10
N VAL A 688 -17.10 -68.76 -22.00
CA VAL A 688 -16.41 -69.09 -20.73
C VAL A 688 -17.41 -69.11 -19.58
N ILE A 689 -17.33 -70.12 -18.73
CA ILE A 689 -18.12 -70.25 -17.49
C ILE A 689 -17.22 -69.90 -16.32
N MET A 690 -17.68 -69.03 -15.42
CA MET A 690 -16.91 -68.60 -14.26
C MET A 690 -16.69 -69.74 -13.25
N VAL A 691 -15.57 -69.72 -12.54
CA VAL A 691 -15.18 -70.79 -11.61
C VAL A 691 -16.21 -70.98 -10.48
N GLU A 692 -16.89 -69.93 -10.07
CA GLU A 692 -17.95 -69.93 -9.06
C GLU A 692 -19.14 -70.81 -9.45
N ASP A 693 -19.38 -70.98 -10.76
CA ASP A 693 -20.44 -71.84 -11.31
C ASP A 693 -19.93 -73.27 -11.57
N THR A 694 -18.88 -73.69 -10.86
CA THR A 694 -18.31 -75.04 -11.03
C THR A 694 -17.91 -75.70 -9.71
N VAL A 695 -17.88 -77.04 -9.71
CA VAL A 695 -17.42 -77.87 -8.59
C VAL A 695 -16.40 -78.88 -9.08
N LEU A 696 -15.27 -78.99 -8.37
CA LEU A 696 -14.25 -79.99 -8.67
C LEU A 696 -14.77 -81.40 -8.36
N VAL A 697 -14.82 -82.27 -9.37
CA VAL A 697 -15.28 -83.67 -9.22
C VAL A 697 -14.10 -84.59 -8.94
N SER A 698 -13.04 -84.50 -9.75
CA SER A 698 -11.85 -85.35 -9.60
C SER A 698 -10.55 -84.62 -9.99
N LYS A 699 -9.44 -85.04 -9.37
CA LYS A 699 -8.08 -84.51 -9.64
C LYS A 699 -7.27 -85.49 -10.50
N SER A 700 -6.21 -84.99 -11.13
CA SER A 700 -5.18 -85.80 -11.77
C SER A 700 -4.53 -86.78 -10.79
N ALA A 701 -3.85 -87.82 -11.30
CA ALA A 701 -3.24 -88.87 -10.48
C ALA A 701 -2.14 -88.37 -9.52
N ASP A 702 -1.49 -87.25 -9.84
CA ASP A 702 -0.52 -86.55 -8.98
C ASP A 702 -1.16 -85.51 -8.06
N GLY A 703 -2.49 -85.33 -8.13
CA GLY A 703 -3.28 -84.42 -7.31
C GLY A 703 -3.08 -82.93 -7.61
N ARG A 704 -2.40 -82.58 -8.71
CA ARG A 704 -1.99 -81.21 -9.02
C ARG A 704 -2.95 -80.44 -9.93
N GLU A 705 -3.70 -81.13 -10.77
CA GLU A 705 -4.61 -80.50 -11.76
C GLU A 705 -6.04 -81.04 -11.62
N GLU A 706 -7.02 -80.26 -12.07
CA GLU A 706 -8.41 -80.74 -12.20
C GLU A 706 -8.49 -81.73 -13.36
N LYS A 707 -9.15 -82.86 -13.14
CA LYS A 707 -9.40 -83.86 -14.19
C LYS A 707 -10.83 -83.77 -14.70
N GLU A 708 -11.79 -83.65 -13.80
CA GLU A 708 -13.22 -83.50 -14.11
C GLU A 708 -13.83 -82.41 -13.24
N VAL A 709 -14.67 -81.59 -13.86
CA VAL A 709 -15.35 -80.46 -13.22
C VAL A 709 -16.83 -80.51 -13.57
N GLU A 710 -17.66 -80.31 -12.56
CA GLU A 710 -19.10 -80.16 -12.71
C GLU A 710 -19.43 -78.69 -12.94
N ILE A 711 -20.09 -78.38 -14.05
CA ILE A 711 -20.65 -77.07 -14.35
C ILE A 711 -22.07 -77.01 -13.76
N LEU A 712 -22.31 -75.98 -12.94
CA LEU A 712 -23.57 -75.71 -12.27
C LEU A 712 -24.43 -74.64 -12.96
N ALA A 713 -23.88 -73.93 -13.96
CA ALA A 713 -24.55 -72.84 -14.67
C ALA A 713 -25.98 -73.24 -15.11
N GLU A 714 -26.97 -72.45 -14.69
CA GLU A 714 -28.38 -72.68 -15.00
C GLU A 714 -28.82 -71.88 -16.23
N GLY A 715 -29.57 -72.51 -17.13
CA GLY A 715 -30.05 -71.88 -18.36
C GLY A 715 -29.15 -72.16 -19.58
N LEU A 716 -29.29 -71.31 -20.60
CA LEU A 716 -28.60 -71.47 -21.88
C LEU A 716 -27.36 -70.58 -21.92
N VAL A 717 -26.17 -71.18 -21.99
CA VAL A 717 -24.91 -70.44 -22.18
C VAL A 717 -24.82 -70.01 -23.63
N CYS A 718 -24.67 -68.71 -23.86
CA CYS A 718 -24.67 -68.13 -25.20
C CYS A 718 -23.24 -68.04 -25.77
N ALA A 719 -23.11 -68.18 -27.08
CA ALA A 719 -21.82 -67.91 -27.74
C ALA A 719 -21.42 -66.43 -27.54
N GLY A 720 -20.15 -66.19 -27.21
CA GLY A 720 -19.60 -64.87 -26.88
C GLY A 720 -19.66 -64.51 -25.39
N GLU A 721 -20.31 -65.33 -24.56
CA GLU A 721 -20.44 -65.05 -23.13
C GLU A 721 -19.08 -65.12 -22.41
N ASN A 722 -18.79 -64.11 -21.59
CA ASN A 722 -17.54 -63.93 -20.85
C ASN A 722 -16.27 -63.90 -21.73
N ILE A 723 -16.39 -63.45 -22.98
CA ILE A 723 -15.27 -63.32 -23.92
C ILE A 723 -15.08 -61.84 -24.32
N ARG A 724 -13.84 -61.38 -24.31
CA ARG A 724 -13.43 -60.16 -25.03
C ARG A 724 -13.00 -60.53 -26.44
N GLU A 725 -13.77 -60.08 -27.41
CA GLU A 725 -13.46 -60.28 -28.82
C GLU A 725 -12.26 -59.42 -29.26
N VAL A 726 -11.63 -59.81 -30.36
CA VAL A 726 -10.46 -59.10 -30.89
C VAL A 726 -10.84 -57.65 -31.20
N GLY A 727 -10.09 -56.70 -30.63
CA GLY A 727 -10.32 -55.27 -30.83
C GLY A 727 -11.57 -54.71 -30.12
N SER A 728 -12.18 -55.45 -29.19
CA SER A 728 -13.37 -55.00 -28.46
C SER A 728 -13.17 -53.72 -27.65
N ASP A 729 -11.94 -53.46 -27.18
CA ASP A 729 -11.61 -52.24 -26.45
C ASP A 729 -11.11 -51.16 -27.41
N VAL A 730 -10.18 -51.52 -28.29
CA VAL A 730 -9.66 -50.65 -29.34
C VAL A 730 -9.44 -51.46 -30.61
N GLU A 731 -10.13 -51.07 -31.68
CA GLU A 731 -9.94 -51.64 -33.00
C GLU A 731 -8.72 -51.00 -33.70
N LYS A 732 -7.93 -51.83 -34.38
CA LYS A 732 -6.79 -51.37 -35.17
C LYS A 732 -7.21 -50.31 -36.19
N GLY A 733 -6.45 -49.24 -36.28
CA GLY A 733 -6.67 -48.15 -37.22
C GLY A 733 -7.66 -47.09 -36.73
N VAL A 734 -8.33 -47.28 -35.59
CA VAL A 734 -9.14 -46.23 -34.96
C VAL A 734 -8.22 -45.15 -34.39
N ARG A 735 -8.66 -43.90 -34.49
CA ARG A 735 -7.98 -42.75 -33.88
C ARG A 735 -8.12 -42.81 -32.35
N VAL A 736 -7.00 -42.93 -31.66
CA VAL A 736 -6.95 -43.06 -30.20
C VAL A 736 -6.67 -41.74 -29.49
N LEU A 737 -5.95 -40.83 -30.13
CA LEU A 737 -5.71 -39.47 -29.65
C LEU A 737 -5.74 -38.49 -30.83
N GLU A 738 -6.23 -37.28 -30.58
CA GLU A 738 -6.40 -36.24 -31.60
C GLU A 738 -5.21 -35.28 -31.67
N LYS A 739 -4.92 -34.77 -32.87
CA LYS A 739 -3.98 -33.67 -33.04
C LYS A 739 -4.38 -32.47 -32.18
N GLY A 740 -3.43 -31.93 -31.43
CA GLY A 740 -3.66 -30.82 -30.51
C GLY A 740 -4.05 -31.25 -29.09
N GLU A 741 -4.26 -32.56 -28.86
CA GLU A 741 -4.48 -33.10 -27.53
C GLU A 741 -3.19 -33.11 -26.71
N GLN A 742 -3.28 -32.73 -25.44
CA GLN A 742 -2.17 -32.70 -24.51
C GLN A 742 -2.10 -34.02 -23.74
N VAL A 743 -0.91 -34.63 -23.70
CA VAL A 743 -0.64 -35.82 -22.87
C VAL A 743 -0.56 -35.38 -21.41
N THR A 744 -1.45 -35.87 -20.56
CA THR A 744 -1.57 -35.40 -19.18
C THR A 744 -0.61 -36.11 -18.23
N ALA A 745 -0.43 -35.55 -17.04
CA ALA A 745 0.31 -36.20 -15.96
C ALA A 745 -0.46 -37.33 -15.26
N VAL A 746 -1.75 -37.52 -15.59
CA VAL A 746 -2.57 -38.65 -15.08
C VAL A 746 -2.07 -39.98 -15.66
N GLY A 747 -1.47 -39.96 -16.86
CA GLY A 747 -0.83 -41.11 -17.49
C GLY A 747 -1.75 -41.97 -18.36
N GLY A 748 -3.03 -41.62 -18.48
CA GLY A 748 -4.01 -42.35 -19.30
C GLY A 748 -3.61 -42.39 -20.78
N GLU A 749 -3.19 -41.26 -21.34
CA GLU A 749 -2.81 -41.16 -22.76
C GLU A 749 -1.55 -41.96 -23.06
N VAL A 750 -0.56 -41.94 -22.15
CA VAL A 750 0.68 -42.74 -22.29
C VAL A 750 0.36 -44.24 -22.23
N GLY A 751 -0.52 -44.65 -21.31
CA GLY A 751 -0.97 -46.03 -21.19
C GLY A 751 -1.74 -46.51 -22.42
N LEU A 752 -2.61 -45.66 -22.97
CA LEU A 752 -3.35 -45.96 -24.19
C LEU A 752 -2.42 -46.11 -25.40
N LEU A 753 -1.47 -45.19 -25.59
CA LEU A 753 -0.47 -45.28 -26.67
C LEU A 753 0.34 -46.59 -26.57
N ALA A 754 0.77 -46.94 -25.36
CA ALA A 754 1.53 -48.17 -25.11
C ALA A 754 0.69 -49.43 -25.38
N SER A 755 -0.61 -49.43 -25.01
CA SER A 755 -1.47 -50.61 -25.18
C SER A 755 -1.79 -50.93 -26.63
N VAL A 756 -1.81 -49.92 -27.51
CA VAL A 756 -2.09 -50.08 -28.95
C VAL A 756 -0.83 -50.21 -29.82
N GLY A 757 0.33 -50.43 -29.19
CA GLY A 757 1.60 -50.69 -29.88
C GLY A 757 2.28 -49.45 -30.47
N VAL A 758 1.87 -48.23 -30.11
CA VAL A 758 2.49 -47.00 -30.61
C VAL A 758 3.79 -46.74 -29.84
N ALA A 759 4.93 -46.87 -30.54
CA ALA A 759 6.25 -46.68 -29.94
C ALA A 759 6.74 -45.22 -29.98
N GLU A 760 6.31 -44.43 -30.96
CA GLU A 760 6.74 -43.05 -31.19
C GLU A 760 5.55 -42.20 -31.63
N VAL A 761 5.54 -40.93 -31.22
CA VAL A 761 4.54 -39.94 -31.60
C VAL A 761 5.21 -38.64 -32.02
N LYS A 762 4.57 -37.89 -32.92
CA LYS A 762 4.99 -36.52 -33.24
C LYS A 762 4.31 -35.54 -32.30
N VAL A 763 5.12 -34.72 -31.67
CA VAL A 763 4.67 -33.67 -30.75
C VAL A 763 5.23 -32.31 -31.18
N TRP A 764 4.55 -31.26 -30.75
CA TRP A 764 5.09 -29.90 -30.82
C TRP A 764 6.27 -29.77 -29.84
N ARG A 765 7.42 -29.32 -30.34
CA ARG A 765 8.58 -29.05 -29.49
C ARG A 765 8.24 -27.92 -28.52
N ARG A 766 8.57 -28.12 -27.25
CA ARG A 766 8.46 -27.08 -26.22
C ARG A 766 9.57 -26.04 -26.39
N PRO A 767 9.26 -24.74 -26.20
CA PRO A 767 10.26 -23.70 -26.17
C PRO A 767 11.17 -23.84 -24.93
N VAL A 768 12.45 -23.54 -25.11
CA VAL A 768 13.39 -23.36 -24.00
C VAL A 768 13.28 -21.91 -23.50
N VAL A 769 13.13 -21.73 -22.19
CA VAL A 769 12.94 -20.42 -21.55
C VAL A 769 14.22 -19.97 -20.88
N GLY A 770 14.69 -18.75 -21.15
CA GLY A 770 15.80 -18.13 -20.43
C GLY A 770 15.29 -17.12 -19.41
N VAL A 771 15.79 -17.13 -18.18
CA VAL A 771 15.41 -16.16 -17.14
C VAL A 771 16.63 -15.37 -16.68
N LEU A 772 16.55 -14.04 -16.76
CA LEU A 772 17.61 -13.10 -16.43
C LEU A 772 17.10 -12.03 -15.46
N SER A 773 17.86 -11.72 -14.42
CA SER A 773 17.63 -10.52 -13.59
C SER A 773 18.57 -9.40 -14.01
N THR A 774 18.14 -8.14 -13.88
CA THR A 774 18.98 -6.96 -14.12
C THR A 774 18.89 -5.99 -12.94
N GLY A 775 19.98 -5.29 -12.66
CA GLY A 775 20.07 -4.31 -11.58
C GLY A 775 21.39 -4.44 -10.82
N ASP A 776 22.12 -3.34 -10.68
CA ASP A 776 23.37 -3.31 -9.92
C ASP A 776 23.12 -3.46 -8.40
N GLU A 777 21.88 -3.26 -7.94
CA GLU A 777 21.43 -3.51 -6.58
C GLU A 777 21.16 -5.00 -6.28
N ILE A 778 21.03 -5.83 -7.32
CA ILE A 778 20.60 -7.23 -7.20
C ILE A 778 21.80 -8.12 -6.89
N VAL A 779 21.67 -8.94 -5.85
CA VAL A 779 22.67 -9.94 -5.46
C VAL A 779 22.08 -11.33 -5.44
N GLU A 780 22.93 -12.35 -5.60
CA GLU A 780 22.49 -13.74 -5.52
C GLU A 780 21.77 -14.04 -4.19
N HIS A 781 20.66 -14.77 -4.30
CA HIS A 781 19.80 -15.10 -3.17
C HIS A 781 20.48 -15.97 -2.12
N ASP A 782 21.43 -16.80 -2.54
CA ASP A 782 22.24 -17.71 -1.73
C ASP A 782 23.61 -17.12 -1.36
N ARG A 783 23.90 -15.86 -1.72
CA ARG A 783 25.15 -15.20 -1.34
C ARG A 783 25.29 -15.16 0.18
N GLU A 784 26.39 -15.73 0.67
CA GLU A 784 26.75 -15.70 2.08
C GLU A 784 26.96 -14.26 2.59
N GLY A 785 26.66 -14.05 3.88
CA GLY A 785 26.86 -12.77 4.56
C GLY A 785 25.66 -11.81 4.53
N ALA A 786 25.84 -10.66 5.19
CA ALA A 786 24.83 -9.60 5.25
C ALA A 786 24.74 -8.83 3.92
N LEU A 787 23.58 -8.18 3.69
CA LEU A 787 23.44 -7.23 2.58
C LEU A 787 24.20 -5.96 2.89
N ARG A 788 24.88 -5.40 1.89
CA ARG A 788 25.41 -4.04 1.95
C ARG A 788 24.26 -3.06 1.73
N LEU A 789 24.45 -1.81 2.15
CA LEU A 789 23.47 -0.75 1.93
C LEU A 789 23.14 -0.65 0.43
N GLY A 790 21.84 -0.67 0.10
CA GLY A 790 21.35 -0.62 -1.27
C GLY A 790 21.22 -1.96 -1.96
N GLU A 791 21.76 -3.06 -1.41
CA GLU A 791 21.62 -4.38 -2.01
C GLU A 791 20.30 -5.06 -1.64
N VAL A 792 19.72 -5.79 -2.60
CA VAL A 792 18.58 -6.68 -2.38
C VAL A 792 18.83 -8.04 -3.02
N ARG A 793 18.32 -9.10 -2.40
CA ARG A 793 18.46 -10.47 -2.92
C ARG A 793 17.54 -10.68 -4.11
N ASP A 794 18.05 -11.36 -5.14
CA ASP A 794 17.26 -11.77 -6.31
C ASP A 794 16.18 -12.78 -5.91
N THR A 795 14.93 -12.34 -5.88
CA THR A 795 13.78 -13.22 -5.58
C THR A 795 12.97 -13.59 -6.82
N ASN A 796 13.09 -12.80 -7.89
CA ASN A 796 12.26 -12.98 -9.08
C ASN A 796 12.73 -14.15 -9.91
N ARG A 797 14.03 -14.21 -10.21
CA ARG A 797 14.58 -15.26 -11.09
C ARG A 797 14.37 -16.66 -10.53
N PRO A 798 14.68 -16.96 -9.25
CA PRO A 798 14.35 -18.26 -8.66
C PRO A 798 12.85 -18.58 -8.73
N GLY A 799 11.98 -17.60 -8.45
CA GLY A 799 10.53 -17.76 -8.49
C GLY A 799 9.99 -18.04 -9.90
N LEU A 800 10.48 -17.33 -10.91
CA LEU A 800 10.10 -17.51 -12.31
C LEU A 800 10.62 -18.83 -12.89
N ILE A 801 11.85 -19.23 -12.52
CA ILE A 801 12.39 -20.55 -12.89
C ILE A 801 11.49 -21.66 -12.32
N ALA A 802 11.06 -21.54 -11.06
CA ALA A 802 10.15 -22.51 -10.45
C ALA A 802 8.80 -22.56 -11.18
N ALA A 803 8.19 -21.40 -11.46
CA ALA A 803 6.89 -21.32 -12.15
C ALA A 803 6.93 -21.89 -13.58
N ALA A 804 7.99 -21.60 -14.34
CA ALA A 804 8.15 -22.12 -15.70
C ALA A 804 8.41 -23.65 -15.73
N ARG A 805 9.19 -24.17 -14.77
CA ARG A 805 9.42 -25.62 -14.64
C ARG A 805 8.16 -26.37 -14.21
N ASP A 806 7.40 -25.82 -13.27
CA ASP A 806 6.10 -26.37 -12.85
C ASP A 806 5.12 -26.48 -14.03
N SER A 807 5.16 -25.47 -14.91
CA SER A 807 4.40 -25.48 -16.18
C SER A 807 4.98 -26.43 -17.25
N GLY A 808 6.02 -27.20 -16.95
CA GLY A 808 6.59 -28.23 -17.83
C GLY A 808 7.61 -27.74 -18.86
N TYR A 809 8.18 -26.54 -18.71
CA TYR A 809 9.17 -25.99 -19.63
C TYR A 809 10.62 -26.21 -19.17
N GLU A 810 11.51 -26.40 -20.14
CA GLU A 810 12.94 -26.34 -19.89
C GLU A 810 13.37 -24.90 -19.63
N VAL A 811 14.13 -24.67 -18.57
CA VAL A 811 14.54 -23.33 -18.16
C VAL A 811 16.05 -23.24 -18.00
N VAL A 812 16.64 -22.27 -18.69
CA VAL A 812 18.04 -21.85 -18.59
C VAL A 812 18.13 -20.64 -17.67
N ASP A 813 18.87 -20.80 -16.57
CA ASP A 813 19.22 -19.68 -15.70
C ASP A 813 20.31 -18.84 -16.38
N LEU A 814 20.00 -17.58 -16.67
CA LEU A 814 20.92 -16.62 -17.31
C LEU A 814 21.64 -15.73 -16.29
N GLY A 815 21.36 -15.90 -15.00
CA GLY A 815 22.00 -15.16 -13.91
C GLY A 815 21.50 -13.71 -13.76
N ILE A 816 22.41 -12.85 -13.29
CA ILE A 816 22.18 -11.42 -13.06
C ILE A 816 23.08 -10.64 -14.03
N ALA A 817 22.50 -9.75 -14.83
CA ALA A 817 23.22 -8.82 -15.70
C ALA A 817 23.40 -7.45 -15.02
N SER A 818 24.57 -6.86 -15.20
CA SER A 818 24.83 -5.48 -14.75
C SER A 818 24.07 -4.45 -15.59
N ASP A 819 23.73 -3.31 -14.99
CA ASP A 819 23.06 -2.18 -15.67
C ASP A 819 24.06 -1.35 -16.50
N ARG A 820 24.76 -2.03 -17.40
CA ARG A 820 25.70 -1.42 -18.35
C ARG A 820 25.33 -1.80 -19.78
N PRO A 821 25.17 -0.82 -20.71
CA PRO A 821 24.64 -1.09 -22.05
C PRO A 821 25.37 -2.21 -22.79
N ALA A 822 26.70 -2.22 -22.77
CA ALA A 822 27.51 -3.21 -23.47
C ALA A 822 27.36 -4.63 -22.87
N SER A 823 27.34 -4.74 -21.54
CA SER A 823 27.22 -6.04 -20.87
C SER A 823 25.82 -6.62 -21.02
N LEU A 824 24.78 -5.79 -20.88
CA LEU A 824 23.40 -6.22 -21.07
C LEU A 824 23.15 -6.68 -22.52
N GLU A 825 23.67 -5.96 -23.52
CA GLU A 825 23.57 -6.37 -24.91
C GLU A 825 24.20 -7.74 -25.15
N GLU A 826 25.44 -7.95 -24.68
CA GLU A 826 26.16 -9.22 -24.83
C GLU A 826 25.40 -10.37 -24.20
N THR A 827 24.95 -10.21 -22.95
CA THR A 827 24.16 -11.22 -22.23
C THR A 827 22.87 -11.56 -22.97
N LEU A 828 22.14 -10.56 -23.49
CA LEU A 828 20.90 -10.80 -24.25
C LEU A 828 21.17 -11.50 -25.59
N ARG A 829 22.26 -11.16 -26.29
CA ARG A 829 22.65 -11.86 -27.54
C ARG A 829 22.98 -13.32 -27.28
N ASP A 830 23.72 -13.61 -26.22
CA ASP A 830 24.08 -14.98 -25.85
C ASP A 830 22.87 -15.78 -25.36
N ALA A 831 21.96 -15.16 -24.61
CA ALA A 831 20.68 -15.75 -24.24
C ALA A 831 19.88 -16.13 -25.50
N LEU A 832 19.70 -15.20 -26.43
CA LEU A 832 18.95 -15.41 -27.67
C LEU A 832 19.53 -16.50 -28.59
N ARG A 833 20.79 -16.91 -28.41
CA ARG A 833 21.36 -18.07 -29.11
C ARG A 833 20.96 -19.40 -28.46
N ARG A 834 20.71 -19.41 -27.15
CA ARG A 834 20.51 -20.62 -26.34
C ARG A 834 19.04 -20.95 -26.08
N VAL A 835 18.17 -19.95 -26.08
CA VAL A 835 16.75 -20.11 -25.67
C VAL A 835 15.79 -19.58 -26.73
N ASP A 836 14.53 -20.01 -26.69
CA ASP A 836 13.48 -19.60 -27.64
C ASP A 836 12.71 -18.36 -27.16
N LEU A 837 12.61 -18.18 -25.83
CA LEU A 837 11.98 -17.05 -25.17
C LEU A 837 12.86 -16.57 -24.01
N VAL A 838 13.06 -15.25 -23.89
CA VAL A 838 13.80 -14.64 -22.78
C VAL A 838 12.83 -13.90 -21.86
N ILE A 839 12.94 -14.12 -20.56
CA ILE A 839 12.27 -13.37 -19.50
C ILE A 839 13.34 -12.56 -18.78
N THR A 840 13.15 -11.24 -18.70
CA THR A 840 13.98 -10.37 -17.86
C THR A 840 13.18 -9.79 -16.72
N THR A 841 13.81 -9.50 -15.58
CA THR A 841 13.19 -8.75 -14.48
C THR A 841 14.09 -7.62 -14.01
N GLY A 842 13.49 -6.47 -13.67
CA GLY A 842 14.25 -5.24 -13.40
C GLY A 842 14.44 -4.39 -14.65
N GLY A 843 14.78 -3.11 -14.47
CA GLY A 843 15.10 -2.20 -15.58
C GLY A 843 14.00 -2.00 -16.63
N VAL A 844 12.70 -1.98 -16.25
CA VAL A 844 11.56 -1.84 -17.20
C VAL A 844 10.70 -0.58 -17.01
N SER A 845 11.15 0.38 -16.22
CA SER A 845 10.38 1.59 -15.91
C SER A 845 10.67 2.76 -16.89
N MET A 846 10.79 3.98 -16.38
CA MET A 846 11.25 5.18 -17.13
C MET A 846 12.56 5.75 -16.56
N GLY A 847 13.24 4.96 -15.70
CA GLY A 847 14.44 5.39 -14.99
C GLY A 847 15.68 5.45 -15.88
N GLU A 848 16.72 6.11 -15.38
CA GLU A 848 18.02 6.24 -16.05
C GLU A 848 18.70 4.90 -16.37
N LEU A 849 18.46 3.91 -15.52
CA LEU A 849 19.01 2.57 -15.65
C LEU A 849 18.06 1.60 -16.39
N ASP A 850 16.94 2.07 -16.96
CA ASP A 850 16.14 1.25 -17.90
C ASP A 850 16.85 1.16 -19.25
N LEU A 851 17.80 0.24 -19.31
CA LEU A 851 18.59 -0.07 -20.50
C LEU A 851 17.94 -1.16 -21.36
N LEU A 852 16.91 -1.86 -20.87
CA LEU A 852 16.30 -2.99 -21.57
C LEU A 852 15.64 -2.56 -22.86
N LYS A 853 14.71 -1.59 -22.80
CA LYS A 853 13.96 -1.14 -23.99
C LYS A 853 14.90 -0.56 -25.07
N PRO A 854 15.86 0.32 -24.71
CA PRO A 854 16.83 0.81 -25.68
C PRO A 854 17.70 -0.28 -26.30
N THR A 855 18.16 -1.24 -25.49
CA THR A 855 18.99 -2.35 -25.99
C THR A 855 18.21 -3.21 -26.98
N ILE A 856 16.93 -3.52 -26.70
CA ILE A 856 16.07 -4.27 -27.61
C ILE A 856 15.93 -3.55 -28.96
N GLU A 857 15.57 -2.27 -28.97
CA GLU A 857 15.22 -1.56 -30.21
C GLU A 857 16.41 -1.04 -31.02
N ARG A 858 17.51 -0.71 -30.34
CA ARG A 858 18.67 -0.05 -30.96
C ARG A 858 19.81 -1.03 -31.23
N SER A 859 20.14 -1.87 -30.26
CA SER A 859 21.24 -2.83 -30.39
C SER A 859 20.79 -4.15 -31.01
N LEU A 860 19.69 -4.72 -30.53
CA LEU A 860 19.21 -6.03 -31.00
C LEU A 860 18.34 -5.93 -32.26
N GLY A 861 17.87 -4.72 -32.61
CA GLY A 861 17.00 -4.50 -33.77
C GLY A 861 15.60 -5.11 -33.60
N GLY A 862 15.18 -5.31 -32.35
CA GLY A 862 13.86 -5.80 -32.00
C GLY A 862 12.77 -4.74 -32.06
N THR A 863 11.54 -5.21 -31.96
CA THR A 863 10.31 -4.40 -31.92
C THR A 863 9.65 -4.59 -30.58
N ILE A 864 9.41 -3.50 -29.85
CA ILE A 864 8.59 -3.50 -28.65
C ILE A 864 7.14 -3.29 -29.06
N HIS A 865 6.29 -4.27 -28.76
CA HIS A 865 4.86 -4.24 -29.12
C HIS A 865 4.05 -3.46 -28.10
N PHE A 866 4.41 -3.58 -26.82
CA PHE A 866 3.93 -2.71 -25.75
C PHE A 866 4.95 -2.64 -24.61
N GLY A 867 4.92 -1.55 -23.84
CA GLY A 867 5.77 -1.34 -22.67
C GLY A 867 5.03 -0.96 -21.39
N ARG A 868 3.70 -0.80 -21.44
CA ARG A 868 2.85 -0.45 -20.30
C ARG A 868 1.46 -1.06 -20.42
N VAL A 869 0.96 -1.62 -19.32
CA VAL A 869 -0.37 -2.24 -19.24
C VAL A 869 -1.17 -1.66 -18.07
N SER A 870 -2.45 -1.38 -18.29
CA SER A 870 -3.40 -0.88 -17.31
C SER A 870 -3.87 -2.01 -16.40
N MET A 871 -3.07 -2.30 -15.37
CA MET A 871 -3.34 -3.35 -14.40
C MET A 871 -2.62 -3.11 -13.07
N LYS A 872 -3.05 -3.83 -12.04
CA LYS A 872 -2.40 -3.89 -10.72
C LYS A 872 -2.29 -5.34 -10.22
N PRO A 873 -1.12 -5.78 -9.74
CA PRO A 873 0.20 -5.23 -10.05
C PRO A 873 0.59 -5.51 -11.52
N GLY A 874 1.65 -4.87 -12.05
CA GLY A 874 2.18 -5.23 -13.38
C GLY A 874 2.33 -4.11 -14.42
N LYS A 875 2.07 -2.84 -14.06
CA LYS A 875 2.06 -1.69 -14.99
C LYS A 875 3.22 -1.64 -16.01
N PRO A 876 4.50 -1.78 -15.64
CA PRO A 876 5.62 -1.60 -16.58
C PRO A 876 6.01 -2.87 -17.37
N THR A 877 5.09 -3.82 -17.54
CA THR A 877 5.38 -5.04 -18.32
C THR A 877 5.60 -4.71 -19.79
N THR A 878 6.66 -5.28 -20.36
CA THR A 878 7.06 -5.09 -21.76
C THR A 878 7.06 -6.42 -22.50
N PHE A 879 6.55 -6.42 -23.73
CA PHE A 879 6.61 -7.56 -24.66
C PHE A 879 7.22 -7.10 -25.99
N ALA A 880 8.20 -7.87 -26.45
CA ALA A 880 8.98 -7.55 -27.63
C ALA A 880 9.33 -8.80 -28.44
N THR A 881 9.65 -8.58 -29.72
CA THR A 881 10.20 -9.61 -30.59
C THR A 881 11.51 -9.15 -31.18
N VAL A 882 12.53 -10.02 -31.20
CA VAL A 882 13.85 -9.75 -31.73
C VAL A 882 14.15 -10.64 -32.93
N PRO A 883 14.51 -10.10 -34.09
CA PRO A 883 14.96 -10.90 -35.23
C PRO A 883 16.36 -11.46 -34.96
N VAL A 884 16.50 -12.78 -35.04
CA VAL A 884 17.77 -13.50 -34.88
C VAL A 884 18.00 -14.43 -36.07
N LYS A 885 19.22 -14.92 -36.24
CA LYS A 885 19.51 -16.02 -37.17
C LYS A 885 19.53 -17.32 -36.40
N ASN A 886 18.81 -18.34 -36.89
CA ASN A 886 18.94 -19.70 -36.38
C ASN A 886 20.26 -20.34 -36.89
N ASP A 887 20.54 -21.57 -36.46
CA ASP A 887 21.76 -22.30 -36.86
C ASP A 887 21.81 -22.59 -38.38
N ALA A 888 20.65 -22.61 -39.04
CA ALA A 888 20.53 -22.73 -40.50
C ALA A 888 20.76 -21.39 -41.23
N GLY A 889 21.00 -20.29 -40.52
CA GLY A 889 21.21 -18.95 -41.07
C GLY A 889 19.93 -18.21 -41.47
N GLU A 890 18.76 -18.79 -41.23
CA GLU A 890 17.45 -18.20 -41.53
C GLU A 890 17.08 -17.17 -40.48
N ARG A 891 16.42 -16.09 -40.90
CA ARG A 891 15.91 -15.07 -39.97
C ARG A 891 14.64 -15.59 -39.31
N VAL A 892 14.71 -15.78 -37.99
CA VAL A 892 13.59 -16.14 -37.13
C VAL A 892 13.35 -15.05 -36.10
N SER A 893 12.14 -14.97 -35.56
CA SER A 893 11.79 -14.02 -34.51
C SER A 893 11.77 -14.74 -33.16
N LYS A 894 12.42 -14.19 -32.15
CA LYS A 894 12.38 -14.68 -30.76
C LYS A 894 11.68 -13.68 -29.85
N VAL A 895 11.08 -14.19 -28.78
CA VAL A 895 10.26 -13.38 -27.88
C VAL A 895 11.07 -12.95 -26.66
N ILE A 896 10.88 -11.70 -26.24
CA ILE A 896 11.38 -11.19 -24.97
C ILE A 896 10.21 -10.62 -24.17
N PHE A 897 10.09 -11.05 -22.92
CA PHE A 897 9.24 -10.42 -21.91
C PHE A 897 10.13 -9.75 -20.88
N SER A 898 9.90 -8.47 -20.62
CA SER A 898 10.54 -7.77 -19.52
C SER A 898 9.51 -7.43 -18.46
N LEU A 899 9.63 -8.11 -17.32
CA LEU A 899 8.69 -8.08 -16.22
C LEU A 899 9.13 -7.07 -15.15
N PRO A 900 8.22 -6.54 -14.33
CA PRO A 900 8.56 -5.58 -13.28
C PRO A 900 9.49 -6.18 -12.22
N GLY A 901 10.38 -5.36 -11.65
CA GLY A 901 11.31 -5.80 -10.59
C GLY A 901 10.64 -6.18 -9.27
N ASN A 902 9.39 -5.76 -9.04
CA ASN A 902 8.64 -6.12 -7.83
C ASN A 902 8.18 -7.59 -7.88
N PRO A 903 8.44 -8.41 -6.85
CA PRO A 903 8.27 -9.87 -6.99
C PRO A 903 6.85 -10.37 -7.21
N ALA A 904 5.85 -9.78 -6.55
CA ALA A 904 4.46 -10.16 -6.81
C ALA A 904 4.04 -9.78 -8.23
N SER A 905 4.56 -8.66 -8.76
CA SER A 905 4.29 -8.23 -10.14
C SER A 905 4.90 -9.20 -11.14
N ALA A 906 6.14 -9.63 -10.94
CA ALA A 906 6.84 -10.55 -11.84
C ALA A 906 6.07 -11.87 -12.01
N LEU A 907 5.66 -12.50 -10.89
CA LEU A 907 4.91 -13.76 -10.95
C LEU A 907 3.49 -13.60 -11.51
N VAL A 908 2.78 -12.51 -11.18
CA VAL A 908 1.45 -12.23 -11.75
C VAL A 908 1.55 -12.05 -13.26
N THR A 909 2.53 -11.27 -13.73
CA THR A 909 2.72 -10.98 -15.17
C THR A 909 3.27 -12.18 -15.94
N PHE A 910 4.03 -13.07 -15.30
CA PHE A 910 4.39 -14.37 -15.87
C PHE A 910 3.14 -15.20 -16.23
N HIS A 911 2.26 -15.43 -15.25
CA HIS A 911 1.07 -16.24 -15.46
C HIS A 911 0.07 -15.59 -16.42
N LEU A 912 -0.01 -14.25 -16.43
CA LEU A 912 -0.93 -13.52 -17.29
C LEU A 912 -0.45 -13.35 -18.72
N PHE A 913 0.86 -13.24 -18.98
CA PHE A 913 1.37 -12.86 -20.30
C PHE A 913 2.37 -13.87 -20.88
N VAL A 914 3.33 -14.32 -20.07
CA VAL A 914 4.37 -15.23 -20.53
C VAL A 914 3.81 -16.63 -20.76
N LEU A 915 3.03 -17.15 -19.80
CA LEU A 915 2.45 -18.49 -19.89
C LEU A 915 1.51 -18.68 -21.10
N PRO A 916 0.60 -17.73 -21.44
CA PRO A 916 -0.16 -17.81 -22.69
C PRO A 916 0.73 -17.86 -23.95
N SER A 917 1.83 -17.09 -23.99
CA SER A 917 2.78 -17.12 -25.11
C SER A 917 3.46 -18.48 -25.22
N LEU A 918 3.90 -19.05 -24.08
CA LEU A 918 4.48 -20.40 -24.03
C LEU A 918 3.49 -21.49 -24.46
N HIS A 919 2.22 -21.39 -24.03
CA HIS A 919 1.15 -22.30 -24.45
C HIS A 919 0.97 -22.27 -25.97
N GLN A 920 0.90 -21.07 -26.56
CA GLN A 920 0.80 -20.90 -28.01
C GLN A 920 2.01 -21.50 -28.75
N MET A 921 3.23 -21.24 -28.26
CA MET A 921 4.46 -21.83 -28.82
C MET A 921 4.51 -23.36 -28.70
N SER A 922 3.74 -23.95 -27.79
CA SER A 922 3.70 -25.40 -27.53
C SER A 922 2.47 -26.09 -28.14
N GLY A 923 1.61 -25.35 -28.82
CA GLY A 923 0.35 -25.88 -29.37
C GLY A 923 -0.75 -26.13 -28.34
N ILE A 924 -0.60 -25.67 -27.09
CA ILE A 924 -1.62 -25.82 -26.03
C ILE A 924 -2.77 -24.85 -26.30
N SER A 925 -4.01 -25.37 -26.24
CA SER A 925 -5.23 -24.59 -26.45
C SER A 925 -6.33 -25.00 -25.44
N PRO A 926 -7.04 -24.04 -24.81
CA PRO A 926 -6.83 -22.60 -24.90
C PRO A 926 -5.54 -22.15 -24.17
N PRO A 927 -4.88 -21.07 -24.62
CA PRO A 927 -3.67 -20.56 -23.97
C PRO A 927 -3.98 -19.82 -22.66
N GLY A 928 -3.07 -19.92 -21.69
CA GLY A 928 -3.18 -19.29 -20.37
C GLY A 928 -3.81 -20.17 -19.28
N LEU A 929 -4.05 -19.57 -18.11
CA LEU A 929 -4.63 -20.25 -16.96
C LEU A 929 -6.15 -20.45 -17.12
N PRO A 930 -6.71 -21.56 -16.58
CA PRO A 930 -8.14 -21.77 -16.59
C PRO A 930 -8.85 -20.71 -15.75
N ARG A 931 -9.96 -20.21 -16.28
CA ARG A 931 -10.84 -19.21 -15.65
C ARG A 931 -12.03 -19.90 -15.03
N VAL A 932 -12.26 -19.65 -13.74
CA VAL A 932 -13.39 -20.23 -12.99
C VAL A 932 -14.13 -19.15 -12.20
N PRO A 933 -15.47 -19.21 -12.12
CA PRO A 933 -16.23 -18.33 -11.25
C PRO A 933 -16.07 -18.78 -9.79
N VAL A 934 -15.78 -17.83 -8.90
CA VAL A 934 -15.61 -18.07 -7.46
C VAL A 934 -16.44 -17.08 -6.64
N VAL A 935 -16.82 -17.47 -5.42
CA VAL A 935 -17.59 -16.64 -4.49
C VAL A 935 -16.65 -16.02 -3.45
N LEU A 936 -16.72 -14.69 -3.28
CA LEU A 936 -15.89 -13.99 -2.30
C LEU A 936 -16.31 -14.31 -0.86
N THR A 937 -15.36 -14.65 0.01
CA THR A 937 -15.64 -14.99 1.43
C THR A 937 -15.74 -13.78 2.35
N HIS A 938 -15.32 -12.61 1.89
CA HIS A 938 -15.27 -11.32 2.59
C HIS A 938 -15.31 -10.18 1.57
N ASP A 939 -15.39 -8.94 2.05
CA ASP A 939 -15.41 -7.75 1.20
C ASP A 939 -14.00 -7.46 0.63
N PHE A 940 -13.93 -7.00 -0.61
CA PHE A 940 -12.69 -6.62 -1.29
C PHE A 940 -12.75 -5.16 -1.75
N PRO A 941 -11.77 -4.33 -1.37
CA PRO A 941 -11.63 -3.00 -1.95
C PRO A 941 -11.20 -3.10 -3.42
N LEU A 942 -11.74 -2.21 -4.27
CA LEU A 942 -11.35 -2.10 -5.67
C LEU A 942 -10.41 -0.91 -5.87
N ASP A 943 -9.50 -1.04 -6.84
CA ASP A 943 -8.73 0.10 -7.35
C ASP A 943 -9.65 0.96 -8.25
N LYS A 944 -9.65 2.27 -8.03
CA LYS A 944 -10.55 3.21 -8.73
C LYS A 944 -10.29 3.27 -10.24
N SER A 945 -9.07 2.96 -10.66
CA SER A 945 -8.55 3.33 -11.99
C SER A 945 -8.15 2.15 -12.86
N ARG A 946 -7.77 1.01 -12.25
CA ARG A 946 -7.18 -0.12 -12.97
C ARG A 946 -7.72 -1.46 -12.46
N PRO A 947 -7.87 -2.45 -13.34
CA PRO A 947 -8.20 -3.80 -12.91
C PRO A 947 -7.09 -4.38 -12.03
N GLU A 948 -7.47 -5.14 -11.02
CA GLU A 948 -6.54 -5.77 -10.08
C GLU A 948 -6.56 -7.29 -10.23
N TYR A 949 -5.37 -7.89 -10.28
CA TYR A 949 -5.15 -9.34 -10.27
C TYR A 949 -4.72 -9.74 -8.86
N HIS A 950 -5.72 -9.97 -8.02
CA HIS A 950 -5.57 -10.11 -6.59
C HIS A 950 -5.20 -11.54 -6.23
N ARG A 951 -4.13 -11.72 -5.45
CA ARG A 951 -3.66 -13.05 -5.05
C ARG A 951 -4.61 -13.63 -3.99
N ALA A 952 -5.11 -14.82 -4.26
CA ALA A 952 -6.12 -15.47 -3.42
C ALA A 952 -5.87 -16.97 -3.27
N ILE A 953 -6.54 -17.53 -2.27
CA ILE A 953 -6.71 -18.96 -2.06
C ILE A 953 -8.14 -19.30 -2.45
N VAL A 954 -8.28 -20.17 -3.44
CA VAL A 954 -9.54 -20.76 -3.86
C VAL A 954 -9.65 -22.16 -3.25
N SER A 955 -10.73 -22.38 -2.52
CA SER A 955 -11.08 -23.65 -1.89
C SER A 955 -12.44 -24.14 -2.36
N VAL A 956 -12.65 -25.46 -2.26
CA VAL A 956 -13.95 -26.10 -2.43
C VAL A 956 -14.59 -26.21 -1.06
N ASP A 957 -15.70 -25.48 -0.86
CA ASP A 957 -16.51 -25.55 0.35
C ASP A 957 -17.24 -26.91 0.44
N ARG A 958 -17.77 -27.25 1.62
CA ARG A 958 -18.53 -28.49 1.85
C ARG A 958 -19.74 -28.67 0.92
N ASP A 959 -20.33 -27.56 0.48
CA ASP A 959 -21.47 -27.54 -0.43
C ASP A 959 -21.04 -27.62 -1.92
N GLY A 960 -19.74 -27.79 -2.19
CA GLY A 960 -19.17 -27.88 -3.54
C GLY A 960 -18.94 -26.53 -4.23
N VAL A 961 -19.16 -25.41 -3.52
CA VAL A 961 -18.97 -24.06 -4.06
C VAL A 961 -17.49 -23.68 -4.00
N LEU A 962 -16.97 -23.10 -5.08
CA LEU A 962 -15.63 -22.51 -5.08
C LEU A 962 -15.67 -21.16 -4.37
N SER A 963 -14.98 -21.05 -3.25
CA SER A 963 -14.87 -19.83 -2.47
C SER A 963 -13.45 -19.25 -2.57
N ALA A 964 -13.34 -17.93 -2.51
CA ALA A 964 -12.08 -17.23 -2.65
C ALA A 964 -11.80 -16.32 -1.44
N THR A 965 -10.62 -16.51 -0.86
CA THR A 965 -10.12 -15.72 0.27
C THR A 965 -8.81 -15.02 -0.10
N SER A 966 -8.64 -13.76 0.32
CA SER A 966 -7.43 -12.98 0.06
C SER A 966 -6.25 -13.60 0.79
N THR A 967 -5.07 -13.51 0.21
CA THR A 967 -3.82 -13.86 0.91
C THR A 967 -3.36 -12.77 1.88
N GLY A 968 -4.15 -11.70 2.06
CA GLY A 968 -3.84 -10.55 2.90
C GLY A 968 -3.16 -9.42 2.12
N GLY A 969 -2.19 -8.74 2.74
CA GLY A 969 -1.57 -7.53 2.18
C GLY A 969 -1.09 -7.67 0.73
N GLN A 970 -1.68 -6.90 -0.20
CA GLN A 970 -1.45 -7.01 -1.64
C GLN A 970 -0.38 -6.07 -2.21
N ARG A 971 0.45 -5.46 -1.36
CA ARG A 971 1.57 -4.62 -1.83
C ARG A 971 2.47 -5.43 -2.76
N SER A 972 2.82 -4.85 -3.90
CA SER A 972 3.54 -5.57 -4.96
C SER A 972 4.96 -6.01 -4.58
N SER A 973 5.55 -5.35 -3.58
CA SER A 973 6.84 -5.71 -2.97
C SER A 973 6.73 -6.84 -1.94
N LYS A 974 5.52 -7.16 -1.44
CA LYS A 974 5.31 -8.15 -0.38
C LYS A 974 5.28 -9.56 -0.97
N VAL A 975 6.46 -10.17 -1.09
CA VAL A 975 6.65 -11.56 -1.58
C VAL A 975 5.78 -12.56 -0.81
N GLY A 976 5.58 -12.34 0.50
CA GLY A 976 4.77 -13.19 1.35
C GLY A 976 3.31 -13.36 0.90
N SER A 977 2.76 -12.43 0.12
CA SER A 977 1.38 -12.51 -0.41
C SER A 977 1.18 -13.61 -1.46
N LEU A 978 2.27 -14.16 -2.02
CA LEU A 978 2.24 -15.29 -2.94
C LEU A 978 2.23 -16.64 -2.19
N LYS A 979 2.61 -16.65 -0.91
CA LYS A 979 2.68 -17.90 -0.14
C LYS A 979 1.30 -18.53 -0.03
N GLY A 980 1.16 -19.69 -0.66
CA GLY A 980 -0.08 -20.46 -0.63
C GLY A 980 -1.20 -19.95 -1.54
N ALA A 981 -0.97 -18.86 -2.29
CA ALA A 981 -1.88 -18.43 -3.34
C ALA A 981 -1.98 -19.51 -4.43
N ASN A 982 -3.19 -19.88 -4.80
CA ASN A 982 -3.44 -20.80 -5.91
C ASN A 982 -4.30 -20.16 -7.01
N ALA A 983 -4.68 -18.89 -6.86
CA ALA A 983 -5.47 -18.18 -7.87
C ALA A 983 -5.19 -16.66 -7.89
N LEU A 984 -5.51 -16.05 -9.02
CA LEU A 984 -5.59 -14.60 -9.21
C LEU A 984 -7.05 -14.20 -9.47
N LEU A 985 -7.65 -13.45 -8.57
CA LEU A 985 -9.00 -12.89 -8.78
C LEU A 985 -8.90 -11.74 -9.76
N CYS A 986 -9.73 -11.77 -10.79
CA CYS A 986 -9.84 -10.73 -11.80
C CYS A 986 -10.81 -9.65 -11.31
N MET A 987 -10.29 -8.69 -10.55
CA MET A 987 -11.08 -7.62 -9.95
C MET A 987 -11.23 -6.46 -10.94
N PRO A 988 -12.46 -5.97 -11.16
CA PRO A 988 -12.66 -4.79 -12.00
C PRO A 988 -12.11 -3.53 -11.33
N SER A 989 -11.89 -2.48 -12.11
CA SER A 989 -11.68 -1.13 -11.56
C SER A 989 -13.01 -0.52 -11.14
N GLY A 990 -13.06 0.16 -10.01
CA GLY A 990 -14.26 0.87 -9.57
C GLY A 990 -14.12 1.53 -8.21
N PRO A 991 -15.02 2.47 -7.87
CA PRO A 991 -15.00 3.16 -6.59
C PRO A 991 -15.62 2.35 -5.44
N GLU A 992 -16.48 1.37 -5.74
CA GLU A 992 -17.20 0.59 -4.73
C GLU A 992 -16.54 -0.77 -4.48
N PRO A 993 -16.43 -1.22 -3.21
CA PRO A 993 -15.88 -2.54 -2.90
C PRO A 993 -16.82 -3.66 -3.37
N LEU A 994 -16.25 -4.79 -3.78
CA LEU A 994 -17.04 -6.01 -4.00
C LEU A 994 -17.37 -6.65 -2.66
N ARG A 995 -18.67 -6.88 -2.42
CA ARG A 995 -19.15 -7.45 -1.16
C ARG A 995 -18.95 -8.95 -1.11
N LYS A 996 -18.81 -9.48 0.11
CA LYS A 996 -18.91 -10.91 0.41
C LYS A 996 -20.11 -11.54 -0.30
N GLY A 997 -19.90 -12.71 -0.88
CA GLY A 997 -20.92 -13.42 -1.66
C GLY A 997 -21.01 -13.03 -3.14
N ALA A 998 -20.33 -11.95 -3.56
CA ALA A 998 -20.21 -11.62 -4.98
C ALA A 998 -19.45 -12.70 -5.75
N LYS A 999 -19.84 -12.90 -7.01
CA LYS A 999 -19.14 -13.82 -7.93
C LYS A 999 -18.12 -13.04 -8.75
N VAL A 1000 -16.90 -13.54 -8.79
CA VAL A 1000 -15.81 -12.99 -9.62
C VAL A 1000 -15.12 -14.10 -10.38
N GLU A 1001 -14.42 -13.74 -11.46
CA GLU A 1001 -13.58 -14.66 -12.19
C GLU A 1001 -12.22 -14.83 -11.49
N ALA A 1002 -11.75 -16.06 -11.39
CA ALA A 1002 -10.42 -16.40 -10.88
C ALA A 1002 -9.62 -17.17 -11.93
N LEU A 1003 -8.34 -16.82 -12.08
CA LEU A 1003 -7.36 -17.58 -12.85
C LEU A 1003 -6.65 -18.54 -11.90
N LEU A 1004 -6.81 -19.85 -12.07
CA LEU A 1004 -6.18 -20.84 -11.18
C LEU A 1004 -4.72 -21.02 -11.57
N MET A 1005 -3.81 -20.72 -10.65
CA MET A 1005 -2.36 -20.92 -10.78
C MET A 1005 -1.91 -22.28 -10.24
N GLY A 1006 -2.72 -22.94 -9.41
CA GLY A 1006 -2.38 -24.22 -8.80
C GLY A 1006 -3.61 -25.00 -8.36
N ASN A 1007 -3.38 -26.11 -7.66
CA ASN A 1007 -4.45 -27.02 -7.25
C ASN A 1007 -5.46 -26.35 -6.31
N LEU A 1008 -6.73 -26.71 -6.48
CA LEU A 1008 -7.79 -26.35 -5.55
C LEU A 1008 -7.50 -26.96 -4.18
N ARG A 1009 -7.80 -26.22 -3.12
CA ARG A 1009 -7.80 -26.76 -1.76
C ARG A 1009 -9.20 -27.26 -1.42
N SER A 1010 -9.30 -28.32 -0.63
CA SER A 1010 -10.58 -28.80 -0.11
C SER A 1010 -10.58 -28.66 1.40
N ASP A 1011 -11.65 -28.11 1.99
CA ASP A 1011 -11.82 -28.00 3.44
C ASP A 1011 -12.33 -29.32 4.07
N VAL A 1012 -11.90 -30.46 3.53
CA VAL A 1012 -12.28 -31.81 4.01
C VAL A 1012 -11.35 -32.28 5.10
#